data_AF-A0A7S3WHZ1-F1
#
_entry.id   AF-A0A7S3WHZ1-F1
#
_cell.length_a   1.000
_cell.length_b   1.000
_cell.length_c   1.000
_cell.angle_alpha   90.00
_cell.angle_beta   90.00
_cell.angle_gamma   90.00
#
_symmetry.space_group_name_H-M   'P 1'
#
loop_
_entity.id
_entity.type
_entity.pdbx_description
1 polymer ?
#
loop_
_entity_poly.entity_id
_entity_poly.type
_entity_poly.pdbx_seq_one_letter_code
_entity_poly.pdbx_strand_id
1 'polypeptide(L)'
;MEPVSKNAQKRRVKAEKAALKKAEKAARAAAAARSACASTADAAAAAADGDSVAHLLDSEPLSGADKWLGGVLGSDGCVYGVPGHARSVLRIDPTTDTVQTVRGEDEALLEGRYKWLRGNLHPDGSIYCIPCHADRVLRIDCSSDPPALSLVGDRHPGEWKWHGAVLSPHDKCIYAIPQFAEAVLRLDPAAGTTSLLGGPFPGASPTGRHKWYGGLLGGDGCIYGIPQCATSVLKINPWTQQVSTLGALPPGGWKWHGGVVGADGCIYGIPAHADEVLKIDPFSQSVSLIPFSYRCHHRTDRKYKYLGGVLGPDGRIYCIPSDADHVLRIDPATASAVEVGPEISARAEHCHVNLNCNKWQNGFLAPDGLIYAIPLKASAVLRVDPMRDAVDVVGGPFFGFEKWEGGVLSRGGAMYCVPLNSKRVLKICPRGGGVARACDEDAQLEEEEEEEEAAPPDALLRHLCAGSEFGAAAREALQRDGYMVLRGVLSREECDAEVELLWRFVTTVSPAVVRDDPESWYPPADGQPDPWPHSGWRSFADMFQHHGAGWLFGSLRERLAERVFSRLFGTTALHASKEGFTFRRPTASPAGRAHPAAGRPPPNVCGRPQPRSCGEHFDQGAAEAGLQFVQSATALTDQAAEDACFQCWPGSHALHPALVGGTWRGRSQWVPLTDADLAALRAAGLSPRRVPVSRGDVILWRSDLAHAAAPPAAECRTFRAVAYASMRPASMTPRRVARLKVEAYQTAATGDHNPSREHWHAPPAAASDGTPRFAHFFADGPPKLTARQAELCGLVAYEGVTKGVGPAVNRDTPT
;
A
#
# COMPACT_ATOMS: atom_id res chain seq x y z
N MET A 1 -33.43 -16.89 -50.20
CA MET A 1 -33.30 -15.88 -49.13
C MET A 1 -34.62 -15.12 -49.05
N GLU A 2 -35.52 -15.54 -48.17
CA GLU A 2 -36.75 -14.78 -47.87
C GLU A 2 -36.44 -13.63 -46.90
N PRO A 3 -37.06 -12.44 -47.04
CA PRO A 3 -36.83 -11.33 -46.15
C PRO A 3 -37.67 -11.50 -44.88
N VAL A 4 -37.02 -11.63 -43.72
CA VAL A 4 -37.69 -11.59 -42.42
C VAL A 4 -38.42 -10.23 -42.30
N SER A 5 -39.74 -10.30 -42.26
CA SER A 5 -40.66 -9.16 -42.26
C SER A 5 -40.37 -8.19 -41.09
N LYS A 6 -40.24 -6.89 -41.41
CA LYS A 6 -40.08 -5.77 -40.45
C LYS A 6 -41.12 -5.78 -39.30
N ASN A 7 -42.25 -6.48 -39.47
CA ASN A 7 -43.27 -6.64 -38.42
C ASN A 7 -42.85 -7.60 -37.30
N ALA A 8 -42.02 -8.61 -37.56
CA ALA A 8 -41.52 -9.52 -36.52
C ALA A 8 -40.53 -8.82 -35.57
N GLN A 9 -39.63 -7.99 -36.14
CA GLN A 9 -38.69 -7.17 -35.39
C GLN A 9 -39.41 -6.15 -34.49
N LYS A 10 -40.44 -5.46 -35.02
CA LYS A 10 -41.25 -4.51 -34.23
C LYS A 10 -42.03 -5.18 -33.10
N ARG A 11 -42.56 -6.39 -33.32
CA ARG A 11 -43.27 -7.16 -32.29
C ARG A 11 -42.33 -7.63 -31.18
N ARG A 12 -41.11 -8.06 -31.51
CA ARG A 12 -40.08 -8.45 -30.53
C ARG A 12 -39.61 -7.28 -29.67
N VAL A 13 -39.32 -6.12 -30.27
CA VAL A 13 -38.93 -4.90 -29.54
C VAL A 13 -40.07 -4.39 -28.62
N LYS A 14 -41.33 -4.51 -29.06
CA LYS A 14 -42.50 -4.14 -28.23
C LYS A 14 -42.68 -5.10 -27.06
N ALA A 15 -42.42 -6.40 -27.25
CA ALA A 15 -42.45 -7.40 -26.19
C ALA A 15 -41.31 -7.22 -25.17
N GLU A 16 -40.08 -6.94 -25.62
CA GLU A 16 -38.93 -6.64 -24.77
C GLU A 16 -39.15 -5.37 -23.92
N LYS A 17 -39.68 -4.29 -24.51
CA LYS A 17 -40.04 -3.05 -23.76
C LYS A 17 -41.17 -3.27 -22.75
N ALA A 18 -42.13 -4.14 -23.05
CA ALA A 18 -43.22 -4.47 -22.14
C ALA A 18 -42.75 -5.34 -20.97
N ALA A 19 -41.84 -6.29 -21.23
CA ALA A 19 -41.20 -7.11 -20.20
C ALA A 19 -40.34 -6.26 -19.26
N LEU A 20 -39.58 -5.30 -19.80
CA LEU A 20 -38.76 -4.37 -19.02
C LEU A 20 -39.63 -3.49 -18.10
N LYS A 21 -40.72 -2.89 -18.60
CA LYS A 21 -41.65 -2.11 -17.77
C LYS A 21 -42.34 -2.94 -16.68
N LYS A 22 -42.66 -4.21 -16.97
CA LYS A 22 -43.26 -5.13 -15.99
C LYS A 22 -42.26 -5.49 -14.89
N ALA A 23 -40.98 -5.69 -15.24
CA ALA A 23 -39.90 -5.92 -14.30
C ALA A 23 -39.62 -4.68 -13.41
N GLU A 24 -39.61 -3.47 -13.99
CA GLU A 24 -39.44 -2.21 -13.25
C GLU A 24 -40.58 -1.95 -12.25
N LYS A 25 -41.84 -2.25 -12.63
CA LYS A 25 -43.00 -2.09 -11.75
C LYS A 25 -42.99 -3.11 -10.61
N ALA A 26 -42.60 -4.36 -10.87
CA ALA A 26 -42.44 -5.40 -9.85
C ALA A 26 -41.29 -5.07 -8.88
N ALA A 27 -40.17 -4.54 -9.39
CA ALA A 27 -39.04 -4.09 -8.57
C ALA A 27 -39.42 -2.93 -7.64
N ARG A 28 -40.20 -1.95 -8.12
CA ARG A 28 -40.74 -0.83 -7.30
C ARG A 28 -41.70 -1.29 -6.21
N ALA A 29 -42.64 -2.19 -6.52
CA ALA A 29 -43.59 -2.71 -5.54
C ALA A 29 -42.88 -3.52 -4.44
N ALA A 30 -41.88 -4.32 -4.81
CA ALA A 30 -41.05 -5.04 -3.85
C ALA A 30 -40.12 -4.10 -3.06
N ALA A 31 -39.61 -3.00 -3.64
CA ALA A 31 -38.81 -2.00 -2.93
C ALA A 31 -39.62 -1.25 -1.85
N ALA A 32 -40.89 -0.92 -2.12
CA ALA A 32 -41.78 -0.29 -1.15
C ALA A 32 -42.10 -1.22 0.03
N ALA A 33 -42.36 -2.51 -0.23
CA ALA A 33 -42.58 -3.51 0.83
C ALA A 33 -41.31 -3.78 1.66
N ARG A 34 -40.11 -3.69 1.06
CA ARG A 34 -38.80 -3.86 1.71
C ARG A 34 -38.42 -2.68 2.63
N SER A 35 -38.86 -1.46 2.30
CA SER A 35 -38.60 -0.27 3.12
C SER A 35 -39.33 -0.29 4.48
N ALA A 36 -40.51 -0.91 4.54
CA ALA A 36 -41.34 -1.00 5.74
C ALA A 36 -40.85 -2.08 6.73
N CYS A 37 -40.19 -3.12 6.24
CA CYS A 37 -39.63 -4.19 7.08
C CYS A 37 -38.25 -3.82 7.68
N ALA A 38 -37.47 -2.98 7.00
CA ALA A 38 -36.16 -2.54 7.46
C ALA A 38 -36.22 -1.58 8.69
N SER A 39 -37.28 -0.77 8.83
CA SER A 39 -37.38 0.20 9.93
C SER A 39 -37.57 -0.43 11.32
N THR A 40 -38.06 -1.66 11.40
CA THR A 40 -38.24 -2.37 12.69
C THR A 40 -37.02 -3.21 13.09
N ALA A 41 -36.14 -3.54 12.13
CA ALA A 41 -34.95 -4.38 12.37
C ALA A 41 -33.71 -3.56 12.77
N ASP A 42 -33.55 -2.34 12.23
CA ASP A 42 -32.42 -1.45 12.58
C ASP A 42 -32.43 -1.06 14.07
N ALA A 43 -33.60 -1.02 14.71
CA ALA A 43 -33.75 -0.72 16.13
C ALA A 43 -33.28 -1.87 17.06
N ALA A 44 -33.21 -3.11 16.56
CA ALA A 44 -32.80 -4.27 17.35
C ALA A 44 -31.28 -4.53 17.32
N ALA A 45 -30.57 -4.06 16.28
CA ALA A 45 -29.13 -4.25 16.13
C ALA A 45 -28.28 -3.26 16.94
N ALA A 46 -28.85 -2.13 17.37
CA ALA A 46 -28.15 -1.10 18.14
C ALA A 46 -27.86 -1.47 19.61
N ALA A 47 -28.33 -2.64 20.09
CA ALA A 47 -28.32 -3.01 21.51
C ALA A 47 -27.25 -4.05 21.90
N ALA A 48 -26.31 -4.43 21.03
CA ALA A 48 -25.33 -5.48 21.31
C ALA A 48 -23.87 -5.06 21.09
N ASP A 49 -23.18 -4.93 22.22
CA ASP A 49 -21.77 -5.23 22.48
C ASP A 49 -20.67 -4.27 21.98
N GLY A 50 -19.94 -3.71 22.94
CA GLY A 50 -18.78 -2.83 22.73
C GLY A 50 -17.54 -3.55 22.22
N ASP A 51 -17.66 -4.87 21.94
CA ASP A 51 -16.57 -5.75 21.54
C ASP A 51 -16.63 -6.27 20.07
N SER A 52 -17.47 -5.71 19.18
CA SER A 52 -17.53 -6.13 17.75
C SER A 52 -16.37 -5.57 16.89
N VAL A 53 -16.05 -6.24 15.78
CA VAL A 53 -15.10 -5.79 14.71
C VAL A 53 -15.80 -4.92 13.66
N ALA A 54 -17.13 -4.83 13.71
CA ALA A 54 -17.92 -4.07 12.75
C ALA A 54 -19.13 -3.43 13.41
N HIS A 55 -19.39 -2.16 13.09
CA HIS A 55 -20.40 -1.33 13.74
C HIS A 55 -21.14 -0.47 12.72
N LEU A 56 -22.44 -0.27 12.93
CA LEU A 56 -23.21 0.73 12.19
C LEU A 56 -23.03 2.09 12.87
N LEU A 57 -22.65 3.11 12.11
CA LEU A 57 -22.50 4.45 12.67
C LEU A 57 -23.86 5.05 13.00
N ASP A 58 -23.96 5.70 14.16
CA ASP A 58 -25.18 6.40 14.54
C ASP A 58 -25.31 7.70 13.74
N SER A 59 -26.45 7.87 13.08
CA SER A 59 -26.69 8.97 12.13
C SER A 59 -28.17 9.04 11.77
N GLU A 60 -28.60 10.16 11.17
CA GLU A 60 -29.93 10.22 10.56
C GLU A 60 -30.06 9.16 9.43
N PRO A 61 -31.21 8.47 9.29
CA PRO A 61 -31.38 7.44 8.27
C PRO A 61 -31.14 7.95 6.85
N LEU A 62 -30.14 7.38 6.18
CA LEU A 62 -29.76 7.71 4.80
C LEU A 62 -30.77 7.13 3.80
N SER A 63 -31.78 7.92 3.46
CA SER A 63 -32.93 7.52 2.66
C SER A 63 -32.65 7.46 1.15
N GLY A 64 -33.31 6.54 0.45
CA GLY A 64 -33.15 6.32 -0.99
C GLY A 64 -32.44 5.02 -1.34
N ALA A 65 -32.41 4.73 -2.64
CA ALA A 65 -31.79 3.54 -3.22
C ALA A 65 -30.68 3.93 -4.21
N ASP A 66 -29.72 3.03 -4.44
CA ASP A 66 -28.58 3.24 -5.34
C ASP A 66 -27.80 4.54 -5.06
N LYS A 67 -27.73 4.94 -3.78
CA LYS A 67 -27.41 6.31 -3.36
C LYS A 67 -26.02 6.73 -3.82
N TRP A 68 -25.00 6.06 -3.31
CA TRP A 68 -23.61 6.34 -3.63
C TRP A 68 -22.96 5.10 -4.23
N LEU A 69 -22.35 5.25 -5.41
CA LEU A 69 -21.88 4.12 -6.22
C LEU A 69 -20.36 3.89 -6.14
N GLY A 70 -19.70 4.65 -5.27
CA GLY A 70 -18.27 4.54 -4.99
C GLY A 70 -17.91 5.39 -3.79
N GLY A 71 -16.72 5.17 -3.26
CA GLY A 71 -16.16 5.94 -2.17
C GLY A 71 -14.72 6.36 -2.49
N VAL A 72 -14.30 7.50 -1.95
CA VAL A 72 -12.93 8.01 -2.06
C VAL A 72 -12.53 8.65 -0.73
N LEU A 73 -11.28 8.46 -0.31
CA LEU A 73 -10.69 9.21 0.80
C LEU A 73 -10.30 10.59 0.28
N GLY A 74 -10.86 11.65 0.87
CA GLY A 74 -10.53 13.03 0.56
C GLY A 74 -9.14 13.41 1.06
N SER A 75 -8.65 14.56 0.58
CA SER A 75 -7.41 15.13 1.12
C SER A 75 -7.57 15.58 2.57
N ASP A 76 -8.79 15.95 2.98
CA ASP A 76 -9.19 16.36 4.33
C ASP A 76 -9.32 15.19 5.34
N GLY A 77 -8.85 14.00 4.97
CA GLY A 77 -9.01 12.78 5.76
C GLY A 77 -10.43 12.20 5.80
N CYS A 78 -11.45 12.88 5.25
CA CYS A 78 -12.83 12.42 5.25
C CYS A 78 -13.10 11.39 4.15
N VAL A 79 -14.08 10.51 4.37
CA VAL A 79 -14.56 9.56 3.38
C VAL A 79 -15.74 10.15 2.62
N TYR A 80 -15.63 10.22 1.29
CA TYR A 80 -16.66 10.76 0.41
C TYR A 80 -17.36 9.67 -0.38
N GLY A 81 -18.69 9.64 -0.34
CA GLY A 81 -19.52 8.81 -1.20
C GLY A 81 -19.87 9.52 -2.51
N VAL A 82 -19.53 8.90 -3.64
CA VAL A 82 -19.77 9.43 -4.99
C VAL A 82 -21.26 9.32 -5.35
N PRO A 83 -21.96 10.43 -5.64
CA PRO A 83 -23.41 10.44 -5.81
C PRO A 83 -23.86 9.75 -7.11
N GLY A 84 -24.38 8.54 -6.97
CA GLY A 84 -25.01 7.80 -8.07
C GLY A 84 -26.43 8.32 -8.31
N HIS A 85 -27.37 7.88 -7.47
CA HIS A 85 -28.73 8.42 -7.41
C HIS A 85 -28.94 9.46 -6.32
N ALA A 86 -28.07 9.52 -5.30
CA ALA A 86 -28.19 10.52 -4.25
C ALA A 86 -28.18 11.94 -4.82
N ARG A 87 -28.96 12.83 -4.21
CA ARG A 87 -28.98 14.27 -4.50
C ARG A 87 -27.99 15.05 -3.61
N SER A 88 -27.07 14.32 -3.00
CA SER A 88 -26.04 14.84 -2.11
C SER A 88 -24.82 13.92 -2.16
N VAL A 89 -23.65 14.48 -1.90
CA VAL A 89 -22.41 13.74 -1.64
C VAL A 89 -22.45 13.28 -0.17
N LEU A 90 -22.09 12.03 0.11
CA LEU A 90 -21.90 11.58 1.48
C LEU A 90 -20.52 12.05 1.96
N ARG A 91 -20.43 12.58 3.17
CA ARG A 91 -19.16 12.88 3.85
C ARG A 91 -19.17 12.17 5.20
N ILE A 92 -18.15 11.41 5.49
CA ILE A 92 -17.96 10.75 6.78
C ILE A 92 -16.63 11.21 7.32
N ASP A 93 -16.63 11.76 8.52
CA ASP A 93 -15.41 12.10 9.23
C ASP A 93 -14.96 10.90 10.08
N PRO A 94 -13.83 10.25 9.77
CA PRO A 94 -13.36 9.10 10.51
C PRO A 94 -12.87 9.41 11.93
N THR A 95 -12.56 10.66 12.25
CA THR A 95 -12.06 11.07 13.57
C THR A 95 -13.19 11.08 14.59
N THR A 96 -14.36 11.57 14.18
CA THR A 96 -15.56 11.69 15.03
C THR A 96 -16.63 10.65 14.73
N ASP A 97 -16.45 9.83 13.68
CA ASP A 97 -17.48 8.96 13.09
C ASP A 97 -18.75 9.71 12.64
N THR A 98 -18.65 11.02 12.43
CA THR A 98 -19.79 11.86 12.03
C THR A 98 -20.16 11.61 10.57
N VAL A 99 -21.45 11.39 10.30
CA VAL A 99 -21.99 11.19 8.96
C VAL A 99 -22.81 12.40 8.54
N GLN A 100 -22.42 13.03 7.42
CA GLN A 100 -23.09 14.20 6.85
C GLN A 100 -23.37 14.00 5.37
N THR A 101 -24.23 14.86 4.81
CA THR A 101 -24.42 14.94 3.36
C THR A 101 -24.27 16.36 2.87
N VAL A 102 -23.49 16.55 1.81
CA VAL A 102 -23.17 17.84 1.19
C VAL A 102 -24.00 18.00 -0.09
N ARG A 103 -24.62 19.16 -0.26
CA ARG A 103 -25.40 19.54 -1.45
C ARG A 103 -24.69 20.65 -2.22
N GLY A 104 -24.96 20.77 -3.51
CA GLY A 104 -24.51 21.92 -4.29
C GLY A 104 -25.34 23.15 -3.96
N GLU A 105 -24.79 24.34 -4.23
CA GLU A 105 -25.54 25.60 -4.15
C GLU A 105 -26.74 25.61 -5.11
N ASP A 106 -26.57 24.99 -6.28
CA ASP A 106 -27.64 24.69 -7.23
C ASP A 106 -28.23 23.29 -6.92
N GLU A 107 -29.49 23.25 -6.49
CA GLU A 107 -30.21 22.00 -6.22
C GLU A 107 -30.30 21.08 -7.47
N ALA A 108 -30.19 21.64 -8.69
CA ALA A 108 -30.18 20.86 -9.92
C ALA A 108 -28.83 20.17 -10.20
N LEU A 109 -27.75 20.56 -9.53
CA LEU A 109 -26.39 20.06 -9.77
C LEU A 109 -26.30 18.54 -9.67
N LEU A 110 -26.98 17.96 -8.68
CA LEU A 110 -26.94 16.54 -8.35
C LEU A 110 -28.24 15.81 -8.74
N GLU A 111 -29.06 16.40 -9.61
CA GLU A 111 -30.27 15.75 -10.11
C GLU A 111 -29.98 14.68 -11.17
N GLY A 112 -30.76 13.59 -11.11
CA GLY A 112 -30.65 12.47 -12.05
C GLY A 112 -30.20 11.17 -11.40
N ARG A 113 -30.11 10.14 -12.23
CA ARG A 113 -29.81 8.76 -11.85
C ARG A 113 -28.46 8.31 -12.34
N TYR A 114 -27.80 7.42 -11.60
CA TYR A 114 -26.51 6.81 -11.97
C TYR A 114 -25.49 7.82 -12.52
N LYS A 115 -25.45 9.02 -11.93
CA LYS A 115 -24.75 10.18 -12.49
C LYS A 115 -23.25 9.92 -12.59
N TRP A 116 -22.66 9.52 -11.47
CA TRP A 116 -21.26 9.17 -11.33
C TRP A 116 -21.11 7.83 -10.58
N LEU A 117 -20.11 7.03 -10.96
CA LEU A 117 -19.89 5.70 -10.37
C LEU A 117 -18.71 5.66 -9.41
N ARG A 118 -17.57 6.24 -9.76
CA ARG A 118 -16.33 6.19 -8.97
C ARG A 118 -15.69 7.58 -8.95
N GLY A 119 -14.74 7.80 -8.05
CA GLY A 119 -13.97 9.03 -7.99
C GLY A 119 -12.48 8.76 -7.85
N ASN A 120 -11.67 9.75 -8.19
CA ASN A 120 -10.22 9.72 -7.98
C ASN A 120 -9.84 10.95 -7.17
N LEU A 121 -9.14 10.77 -6.05
CA LEU A 121 -8.46 11.87 -5.38
C LEU A 121 -7.30 12.32 -6.29
N HIS A 122 -7.22 13.63 -6.52
CA HIS A 122 -6.15 14.26 -7.26
C HIS A 122 -5.24 15.06 -6.30
N PRO A 123 -3.95 15.25 -6.59
CA PRO A 123 -3.02 15.98 -5.72
C PRO A 123 -3.37 17.45 -5.43
N ASP A 124 -4.35 18.03 -6.12
CA ASP A 124 -4.87 19.38 -5.84
C ASP A 124 -5.89 19.39 -4.68
N GLY A 125 -6.08 18.26 -4.00
CA GLY A 125 -7.04 18.11 -2.91
C GLY A 125 -8.48 17.85 -3.36
N SER A 126 -8.75 17.75 -4.66
CA SER A 126 -10.10 17.51 -5.17
C SER A 126 -10.35 16.05 -5.55
N ILE A 127 -11.59 15.61 -5.38
CA ILE A 127 -12.09 14.33 -5.90
C ILE A 127 -12.80 14.57 -7.22
N TYR A 128 -12.40 13.84 -8.25
CA TYR A 128 -13.03 13.88 -9.57
C TYR A 128 -13.86 12.62 -9.83
N CYS A 129 -15.17 12.81 -9.85
CA CYS A 129 -16.19 11.79 -10.02
C CYS A 129 -16.47 11.51 -11.51
N ILE A 130 -16.37 10.25 -11.91
CA ILE A 130 -16.36 9.83 -13.31
C ILE A 130 -17.80 9.78 -13.89
N PRO A 131 -18.09 10.50 -14.99
CA PRO A 131 -19.42 10.58 -15.55
C PRO A 131 -19.88 9.24 -16.12
N CYS A 132 -20.94 8.70 -15.55
CA CYS A 132 -21.60 7.49 -16.04
C CYS A 132 -22.83 7.87 -16.88
N HIS A 133 -23.84 8.48 -16.26
CA HIS A 133 -25.00 9.09 -16.95
C HIS A 133 -24.90 10.61 -17.00
N ALA A 134 -24.19 11.23 -16.07
CA ALA A 134 -23.96 12.68 -16.10
C ALA A 134 -23.17 13.11 -17.34
N ASP A 135 -23.42 14.31 -17.85
CA ASP A 135 -22.73 14.83 -19.02
C ASP A 135 -21.31 15.31 -18.70
N ARG A 136 -21.02 15.65 -17.44
CA ARG A 136 -19.74 16.27 -17.04
C ARG A 136 -19.17 15.57 -15.82
N VAL A 137 -17.86 15.76 -15.62
CA VAL A 137 -17.16 15.30 -14.41
C VAL A 137 -17.61 16.17 -13.23
N LEU A 138 -17.93 15.56 -12.09
CA LEU A 138 -18.16 16.28 -10.83
C LEU A 138 -16.82 16.40 -10.09
N ARG A 139 -16.44 17.62 -9.74
CA ARG A 139 -15.34 17.95 -8.83
C ARG A 139 -15.92 18.22 -7.44
N ILE A 140 -15.37 17.54 -6.44
CA ILE A 140 -15.60 17.78 -5.02
C ILE A 140 -14.29 18.34 -4.48
N ASP A 141 -14.29 19.61 -4.10
CA ASP A 141 -13.14 20.27 -3.50
C ASP A 141 -13.11 19.96 -1.99
N CYS A 142 -12.17 19.14 -1.54
CA CYS A 142 -12.10 18.72 -0.15
C CYS A 142 -11.39 19.75 0.74
N SER A 143 -10.71 20.76 0.18
CA SER A 143 -9.99 21.76 0.98
C SER A 143 -10.90 22.86 1.55
N SER A 144 -12.19 22.88 1.19
CA SER A 144 -13.17 23.81 1.73
C SER A 144 -14.10 23.10 2.71
N ASP A 145 -14.56 23.82 3.73
CA ASP A 145 -15.61 23.34 4.65
C ASP A 145 -16.82 24.30 4.62
N PRO A 146 -17.99 23.87 4.10
CA PRO A 146 -18.24 22.57 3.49
C PRO A 146 -17.52 22.38 2.15
N PRO A 147 -17.34 21.12 1.70
CA PRO A 147 -16.72 20.81 0.41
C PRO A 147 -17.45 21.44 -0.79
N ALA A 148 -16.73 22.16 -1.65
CA ALA A 148 -17.32 22.84 -2.80
C ALA A 148 -17.55 21.89 -3.97
N LEU A 149 -18.74 21.95 -4.58
CA LEU A 149 -19.15 21.05 -5.67
C LEU A 149 -19.23 21.82 -6.99
N SER A 150 -18.57 21.31 -8.04
CA SER A 150 -18.59 21.94 -9.38
C SER A 150 -18.51 20.92 -10.52
N LEU A 151 -18.90 21.32 -11.73
CA LEU A 151 -18.78 20.49 -12.93
C LEU A 151 -17.61 20.96 -13.80
N VAL A 152 -16.79 20.01 -14.25
CA VAL A 152 -15.53 20.26 -14.99
C VAL A 152 -15.55 19.56 -16.37
N GLY A 153 -14.83 20.12 -17.34
CA GLY A 153 -14.70 19.58 -18.70
C GLY A 153 -15.92 19.77 -19.59
N ASP A 154 -15.86 19.21 -20.81
CA ASP A 154 -16.93 19.29 -21.81
C ASP A 154 -18.15 18.42 -21.46
N ARG A 155 -19.27 18.68 -22.14
CA ARG A 155 -20.50 17.86 -22.05
C ARG A 155 -20.40 16.63 -22.95
N HIS A 156 -20.57 15.45 -22.35
CA HIS A 156 -20.56 14.14 -22.98
C HIS A 156 -21.90 13.41 -22.73
N PRO A 157 -22.92 13.59 -23.59
CA PRO A 157 -24.23 12.97 -23.38
C PRO A 157 -24.21 11.46 -23.56
N GLY A 158 -25.06 10.74 -22.83
CA GLY A 158 -25.26 9.30 -22.95
C GLY A 158 -25.27 8.56 -21.62
N GLU A 159 -25.74 7.30 -21.65
CA GLU A 159 -25.83 6.44 -20.47
C GLU A 159 -24.65 5.44 -20.42
N TRP A 160 -24.18 5.11 -19.21
CA TRP A 160 -23.14 4.10 -18.94
C TRP A 160 -21.82 4.33 -19.70
N LYS A 161 -21.43 5.58 -19.89
CA LYS A 161 -20.30 5.96 -20.75
C LYS A 161 -18.97 5.38 -20.27
N TRP A 162 -18.55 5.72 -19.06
CA TRP A 162 -17.32 5.25 -18.43
C TRP A 162 -17.63 4.67 -17.04
N HIS A 163 -16.90 3.62 -16.63
CA HIS A 163 -17.21 2.88 -15.40
C HIS A 163 -16.21 3.12 -14.26
N GLY A 164 -14.92 3.25 -14.58
CA GLY A 164 -13.86 3.61 -13.66
C GLY A 164 -12.82 4.48 -14.34
N ALA A 165 -11.88 5.02 -13.59
CA ALA A 165 -10.77 5.79 -14.14
C ALA A 165 -9.51 5.59 -13.31
N VAL A 166 -8.37 5.97 -13.87
CA VAL A 166 -7.08 5.91 -13.19
C VAL A 166 -6.41 7.28 -13.31
N LEU A 167 -5.98 7.82 -12.16
CA LEU A 167 -5.05 8.94 -12.11
C LEU A 167 -3.68 8.46 -12.62
N SER A 168 -3.22 9.07 -13.69
CA SER A 168 -1.87 8.86 -14.21
C SER A 168 -0.88 9.61 -13.32
N PRO A 169 0.10 8.91 -12.72
CA PRO A 169 1.10 9.58 -11.89
C PRO A 169 2.13 10.37 -12.73
N HIS A 170 2.17 10.16 -14.05
CA HIS A 170 3.06 10.82 -15.00
C HIS A 170 2.62 12.26 -15.31
N ASP A 171 1.41 12.42 -15.88
CA ASP A 171 0.89 13.70 -16.36
C ASP A 171 -0.21 14.29 -15.44
N LYS A 172 -0.47 13.63 -14.30
CA LYS A 172 -1.53 13.98 -13.33
C LYS A 172 -2.94 14.03 -13.91
N CYS A 173 -3.15 13.48 -15.11
CA CYS A 173 -4.46 13.42 -15.74
C CYS A 173 -5.21 12.16 -15.36
N ILE A 174 -6.54 12.20 -15.45
CA ILE A 174 -7.42 11.09 -15.10
C ILE A 174 -7.98 10.47 -16.37
N TYR A 175 -7.78 9.17 -16.55
CA TYR A 175 -8.16 8.43 -17.75
C TYR A 175 -9.34 7.51 -17.44
N ALA A 176 -10.54 7.87 -17.91
CA ALA A 176 -11.75 7.09 -17.71
C ALA A 176 -11.92 5.99 -18.76
N ILE A 177 -12.23 4.79 -18.28
CA ILE A 177 -12.26 3.56 -19.07
C ILE A 177 -13.64 3.41 -19.73
N PRO A 178 -13.68 3.29 -21.08
CA PRO A 178 -14.93 3.26 -21.82
C PRO A 178 -15.72 1.99 -21.57
N GLN A 179 -16.95 2.16 -21.15
CA GLN A 179 -17.88 1.07 -20.91
C GLN A 179 -18.89 0.98 -22.06
N PHE A 180 -19.68 2.04 -22.29
CA PHE A 180 -20.50 2.21 -23.50
C PHE A 180 -19.93 3.30 -24.41
N ALA A 181 -19.12 4.22 -23.89
CA ALA A 181 -18.45 5.24 -24.69
C ALA A 181 -17.54 4.62 -25.76
N GLU A 182 -17.34 5.33 -26.86
CA GLU A 182 -16.48 4.88 -27.96
C GLU A 182 -15.02 5.31 -27.81
N ALA A 183 -14.69 6.12 -26.80
CA ALA A 183 -13.34 6.62 -26.57
C ALA A 183 -13.02 6.68 -25.07
N VAL A 184 -11.72 6.65 -24.73
CA VAL A 184 -11.22 6.96 -23.40
C VAL A 184 -11.44 8.45 -23.13
N LEU A 185 -11.96 8.81 -21.95
CA LEU A 185 -12.01 10.22 -21.53
C LEU A 185 -10.73 10.54 -20.77
N ARG A 186 -9.92 11.47 -21.27
CA ARG A 186 -8.83 12.07 -20.53
C ARG A 186 -9.33 13.39 -19.93
N LEU A 187 -9.31 13.48 -18.60
CA LEU A 187 -9.53 14.71 -17.85
C LEU A 187 -8.19 15.29 -17.46
N ASP A 188 -8.02 16.58 -17.68
CA ASP A 188 -6.88 17.38 -17.25
C ASP A 188 -7.34 18.32 -16.12
N PRO A 189 -7.13 17.95 -14.85
CA PRO A 189 -7.54 18.75 -13.70
C PRO A 189 -6.96 20.16 -13.70
N ALA A 190 -5.67 20.32 -14.07
CA ALA A 190 -4.98 21.59 -14.06
C ALA A 190 -5.57 22.58 -15.09
N ALA A 191 -5.96 22.09 -16.26
CA ALA A 191 -6.63 22.90 -17.27
C ALA A 191 -8.16 22.97 -17.09
N GLY A 192 -8.76 22.09 -16.26
CA GLY A 192 -10.20 21.94 -16.14
C GLY A 192 -10.90 21.43 -17.41
N THR A 193 -10.17 20.78 -18.32
CA THR A 193 -10.65 20.35 -19.65
C THR A 193 -10.72 18.84 -19.80
N THR A 194 -11.50 18.36 -20.78
CA THR A 194 -11.53 16.94 -21.15
C THR A 194 -11.21 16.74 -22.63
N SER A 195 -10.72 15.55 -22.97
CA SER A 195 -10.43 15.13 -24.35
C SER A 195 -10.74 13.64 -24.52
N LEU A 196 -10.95 13.20 -25.76
CA LEU A 196 -11.26 11.81 -26.10
C LEU A 196 -10.09 11.16 -26.84
N LEU A 197 -9.68 9.96 -26.41
CA LEU A 197 -8.53 9.24 -26.94
C LEU A 197 -8.89 7.84 -27.45
N GLY A 198 -8.18 7.38 -28.50
CA GLY A 198 -8.13 5.99 -28.96
C GLY A 198 -9.33 5.44 -29.75
N GLY A 199 -10.50 6.06 -29.63
CA GLY A 199 -11.74 5.61 -30.25
C GLY A 199 -11.88 5.90 -31.75
N PRO A 200 -12.97 5.41 -32.39
CA PRO A 200 -14.01 4.56 -31.83
C PRO A 200 -13.53 3.10 -31.62
N PHE A 201 -14.22 2.32 -30.77
CA PHE A 201 -13.90 0.92 -30.49
C PHE A 201 -14.98 -0.05 -31.03
N PRO A 202 -15.32 0.01 -32.34
CA PRO A 202 -16.35 -0.84 -32.90
C PRO A 202 -15.92 -2.31 -32.84
N GLY A 203 -16.84 -3.19 -32.43
CA GLY A 203 -16.56 -4.62 -32.34
C GLY A 203 -15.68 -5.03 -31.15
N ALA A 204 -15.24 -4.08 -30.31
CA ALA A 204 -14.52 -4.43 -29.08
C ALA A 204 -15.34 -5.38 -28.21
N SER A 205 -16.67 -5.24 -28.19
CA SER A 205 -17.61 -6.23 -27.68
C SER A 205 -18.72 -6.55 -28.71
N PRO A 206 -19.40 -7.72 -28.61
CA PRO A 206 -20.44 -8.12 -29.56
C PRO A 206 -21.63 -7.14 -29.69
N THR A 207 -21.87 -6.33 -28.65
CA THR A 207 -23.00 -5.39 -28.60
C THR A 207 -22.55 -3.92 -28.69
N GLY A 208 -21.24 -3.65 -28.78
CA GLY A 208 -20.65 -2.31 -28.62
C GLY A 208 -20.72 -1.76 -27.19
N ARG A 209 -21.32 -2.51 -26.25
CA ARG A 209 -21.57 -2.13 -24.86
C ARG A 209 -20.79 -3.01 -23.88
N HIS A 210 -20.67 -2.56 -22.63
CA HIS A 210 -20.01 -3.30 -21.55
C HIS A 210 -18.57 -3.72 -21.90
N LYS A 211 -17.82 -2.83 -22.56
CA LYS A 211 -16.50 -3.19 -23.12
C LYS A 211 -15.51 -3.53 -22.00
N TRP A 212 -15.18 -2.56 -21.14
CA TRP A 212 -14.21 -2.73 -20.05
C TRP A 212 -14.76 -2.23 -18.72
N TYR A 213 -14.56 -3.00 -17.65
CA TYR A 213 -15.13 -2.74 -16.32
C TYR A 213 -14.46 -1.56 -15.59
N GLY A 214 -13.17 -1.35 -15.80
CA GLY A 214 -12.38 -0.37 -15.06
C GLY A 214 -10.91 -0.51 -15.39
N GLY A 215 -10.09 0.42 -14.90
CA GLY A 215 -8.68 0.53 -15.24
C GLY A 215 -7.79 0.29 -14.04
N LEU A 216 -6.60 -0.25 -14.28
CA LEU A 216 -5.53 -0.35 -13.28
C LEU A 216 -4.22 0.14 -13.87
N LEU A 217 -3.40 0.77 -13.03
CA LEU A 217 -2.02 1.12 -13.38
C LEU A 217 -1.18 -0.16 -13.37
N GLY A 218 -0.61 -0.55 -14.51
CA GLY A 218 0.34 -1.65 -14.61
C GLY A 218 1.70 -1.28 -14.02
N GLY A 219 2.54 -2.29 -13.76
CA GLY A 219 3.89 -2.08 -13.26
C GLY A 219 4.80 -1.27 -14.20
N ASP A 220 4.47 -1.19 -15.50
CA ASP A 220 5.12 -0.36 -16.51
C ASP A 220 4.63 1.10 -16.52
N GLY A 221 3.68 1.46 -15.64
CA GLY A 221 3.06 2.78 -15.57
C GLY A 221 1.98 3.05 -16.63
N CYS A 222 1.70 2.13 -17.55
CA CYS A 222 0.54 2.23 -18.45
C CYS A 222 -0.76 1.87 -17.71
N ILE A 223 -1.89 2.29 -18.25
CA ILE A 223 -3.22 2.00 -17.71
C ILE A 223 -3.87 0.89 -18.53
N TYR A 224 -4.37 -0.13 -17.86
CA TYR A 224 -4.98 -1.30 -18.50
C TYR A 224 -6.45 -1.45 -18.10
N GLY A 225 -7.33 -1.47 -19.10
CA GLY A 225 -8.77 -1.67 -18.90
C GLY A 225 -9.13 -3.14 -18.90
N ILE A 226 -9.79 -3.61 -17.84
CA ILE A 226 -10.18 -5.01 -17.67
C ILE A 226 -11.39 -5.36 -18.56
N PRO A 227 -11.29 -6.35 -19.46
CA PRO A 227 -12.36 -6.68 -20.39
C PRO A 227 -13.57 -7.29 -19.67
N GLN A 228 -14.73 -6.65 -19.77
CA GLN A 228 -15.97 -7.21 -19.24
C GLN A 228 -16.65 -8.07 -20.31
N CYS A 229 -17.05 -7.45 -21.42
CA CYS A 229 -17.52 -8.14 -22.62
C CYS A 229 -16.53 -8.01 -23.79
N ALA A 230 -15.46 -7.23 -23.62
CA ALA A 230 -14.48 -7.05 -24.68
C ALA A 230 -13.65 -8.32 -24.97
N THR A 231 -13.18 -8.48 -26.20
CA THR A 231 -12.30 -9.59 -26.63
C THR A 231 -10.81 -9.24 -26.60
N SER A 232 -10.45 -8.10 -26.00
CA SER A 232 -9.06 -7.68 -25.77
C SER A 232 -8.98 -6.75 -24.56
N VAL A 233 -7.79 -6.65 -23.97
CA VAL A 233 -7.50 -5.71 -22.87
C VAL A 233 -7.27 -4.32 -23.47
N LEU A 234 -7.82 -3.27 -22.87
CA LEU A 234 -7.50 -1.90 -23.28
C LEU A 234 -6.14 -1.51 -22.69
N LYS A 235 -5.27 -0.85 -23.46
CA LYS A 235 -4.01 -0.27 -22.97
C LYS A 235 -3.97 1.21 -23.32
N ILE A 236 -3.62 2.04 -22.34
CA ILE A 236 -3.43 3.48 -22.48
C ILE A 236 -2.02 3.79 -21.98
N ASN A 237 -1.21 4.47 -22.79
CA ASN A 237 0.10 4.95 -22.39
C ASN A 237 0.01 6.45 -22.08
N PRO A 238 0.08 6.89 -20.81
CA PRO A 238 -0.04 8.30 -20.47
C PRO A 238 1.14 9.18 -20.92
N TRP A 239 2.31 8.61 -21.26
CA TRP A 239 3.44 9.39 -21.78
C TRP A 239 3.21 9.83 -23.22
N THR A 240 2.67 8.95 -24.04
CA THR A 240 2.46 9.18 -25.48
C THR A 240 1.01 9.50 -25.82
N GLN A 241 0.11 9.35 -24.85
CA GLN A 241 -1.35 9.36 -25.01
C GLN A 241 -1.87 8.32 -26.01
N GLN A 242 -1.04 7.34 -26.39
CA GLN A 242 -1.43 6.27 -27.29
C GLN A 242 -2.40 5.33 -26.59
N VAL A 243 -3.49 4.99 -27.27
CA VAL A 243 -4.44 3.97 -26.84
C VAL A 243 -4.40 2.81 -27.83
N SER A 244 -4.35 1.59 -27.31
CA SER A 244 -4.27 0.35 -28.08
C SER A 244 -5.00 -0.76 -27.35
N THR A 245 -5.06 -1.94 -27.93
CA THR A 245 -5.56 -3.15 -27.26
C THR A 245 -4.51 -4.23 -27.22
N LEU A 246 -4.62 -5.13 -26.23
CA LEU A 246 -3.66 -6.18 -25.97
C LEU A 246 -4.34 -7.55 -25.86
N GLY A 247 -3.76 -8.54 -26.55
CA GLY A 247 -4.20 -9.92 -26.54
C GLY A 247 -5.50 -10.18 -27.32
N ALA A 248 -5.79 -11.48 -27.51
CA ALA A 248 -7.06 -11.97 -28.04
C ALA A 248 -7.70 -12.88 -26.99
N LEU A 249 -8.87 -12.48 -26.50
CA LEU A 249 -9.58 -13.13 -25.41
C LEU A 249 -10.89 -13.77 -25.90
N PRO A 250 -11.34 -14.85 -25.24
CA PRO A 250 -12.54 -15.54 -25.66
C PRO A 250 -13.77 -14.61 -25.63
N PRO A 251 -14.73 -14.81 -26.57
CA PRO A 251 -16.01 -14.12 -26.52
C PRO A 251 -16.77 -14.55 -25.26
N GLY A 252 -17.63 -13.66 -24.77
CA GLY A 252 -18.37 -13.87 -23.53
C GLY A 252 -18.61 -12.57 -22.81
N GLY A 253 -19.67 -12.53 -22.02
CA GLY A 253 -20.07 -11.35 -21.25
C GLY A 253 -19.75 -11.47 -19.77
N TRP A 254 -19.50 -10.32 -19.13
CA TRP A 254 -19.24 -10.21 -17.69
C TRP A 254 -18.06 -11.07 -17.21
N LYS A 255 -17.04 -11.25 -18.05
CA LYS A 255 -15.93 -12.20 -17.81
C LYS A 255 -15.20 -11.93 -16.51
N TRP A 256 -14.62 -10.74 -16.36
CA TRP A 256 -13.87 -10.33 -15.18
C TRP A 256 -14.47 -9.07 -14.54
N HIS A 257 -14.50 -9.03 -13.21
CA HIS A 257 -15.06 -7.93 -12.42
C HIS A 257 -13.94 -7.13 -11.74
N GLY A 258 -13.33 -6.24 -12.53
CA GLY A 258 -12.15 -5.50 -12.11
C GLY A 258 -10.90 -6.38 -12.03
N GLY A 259 -9.87 -5.89 -11.36
CA GLY A 259 -8.60 -6.59 -11.22
C GLY A 259 -7.82 -6.11 -10.00
N VAL A 260 -6.67 -6.75 -9.78
CA VAL A 260 -5.71 -6.41 -8.72
C VAL A 260 -4.31 -6.38 -9.34
N VAL A 261 -3.50 -5.39 -8.97
CA VAL A 261 -2.08 -5.38 -9.33
C VAL A 261 -1.36 -6.33 -8.36
N GLY A 262 -0.74 -7.38 -8.88
CA GLY A 262 0.02 -8.34 -8.09
C GLY A 262 1.36 -7.77 -7.61
N ALA A 263 2.01 -8.47 -6.67
CA ALA A 263 3.35 -8.13 -6.20
C ALA A 263 4.42 -8.19 -7.31
N ASP A 264 4.12 -8.88 -8.42
CA ASP A 264 4.95 -8.92 -9.62
C ASP A 264 4.70 -7.73 -10.57
N GLY A 265 3.82 -6.78 -10.22
CA GLY A 265 3.45 -5.65 -11.09
C GLY A 265 2.56 -6.03 -12.28
N CYS A 266 2.17 -7.31 -12.41
CA CYS A 266 1.16 -7.75 -13.37
C CYS A 266 -0.24 -7.42 -12.85
N ILE A 267 -1.24 -7.45 -13.74
CA ILE A 267 -2.64 -7.22 -13.38
C ILE A 267 -3.41 -8.53 -13.51
N TYR A 268 -4.17 -8.86 -12.47
CA TYR A 268 -4.97 -10.06 -12.38
C TYR A 268 -6.45 -9.72 -12.40
N GLY A 269 -7.15 -10.08 -13.48
CA GLY A 269 -8.59 -9.88 -13.62
C GLY A 269 -9.39 -10.92 -12.84
N ILE A 270 -10.33 -10.46 -12.00
CA ILE A 270 -11.07 -11.31 -11.07
C ILE A 270 -12.19 -12.06 -11.78
N PRO A 271 -12.21 -13.41 -11.80
CA PRO A 271 -13.13 -14.19 -12.62
C PRO A 271 -14.57 -14.15 -12.10
N ALA A 272 -15.44 -13.37 -12.74
CA ALA A 272 -16.86 -13.33 -12.40
C ALA A 272 -17.63 -14.41 -13.18
N HIS A 273 -17.64 -14.31 -14.51
CA HIS A 273 -18.23 -15.32 -15.41
C HIS A 273 -17.17 -16.14 -16.15
N ALA A 274 -15.94 -15.64 -16.25
CA ALA A 274 -14.84 -16.38 -16.85
C ALA A 274 -14.48 -17.60 -16.00
N ASP A 275 -14.08 -18.70 -16.62
CA ASP A 275 -13.61 -19.91 -15.94
C ASP A 275 -12.11 -19.88 -15.62
N GLU A 276 -11.44 -18.78 -15.98
CA GLU A 276 -10.01 -18.58 -15.81
C GLU A 276 -9.74 -17.16 -15.31
N VAL A 277 -8.70 -17.01 -14.49
CA VAL A 277 -8.20 -15.71 -14.06
C VAL A 277 -7.44 -15.08 -15.23
N LEU A 278 -7.72 -13.81 -15.53
CA LEU A 278 -6.96 -13.07 -16.54
C LEU A 278 -5.63 -12.61 -15.92
N LYS A 279 -4.49 -12.90 -16.56
CA LYS A 279 -3.21 -12.28 -16.25
C LYS A 279 -2.81 -11.35 -17.40
N ILE A 280 -2.53 -10.10 -17.07
CA ILE A 280 -1.96 -9.10 -17.98
C ILE A 280 -0.55 -8.85 -17.48
N ASP A 281 0.47 -9.08 -18.32
CA ASP A 281 1.85 -8.72 -18.02
C ASP A 281 2.20 -7.43 -18.79
N PRO A 282 2.23 -6.26 -18.10
CA PRO A 282 2.55 -4.98 -18.71
C PRO A 282 3.97 -4.93 -19.28
N PHE A 283 4.90 -5.70 -18.73
CA PHE A 283 6.29 -5.61 -19.13
C PHE A 283 6.62 -6.48 -20.35
N SER A 284 5.89 -7.59 -20.58
CA SER A 284 6.04 -8.42 -21.81
C SER A 284 5.01 -8.06 -22.86
N GLN A 285 4.04 -7.22 -22.53
CA GLN A 285 2.90 -6.91 -23.41
C GLN A 285 2.19 -8.20 -23.81
N SER A 286 1.91 -9.05 -22.83
CA SER A 286 1.22 -10.32 -23.06
C SER A 286 0.01 -10.48 -22.13
N VAL A 287 -0.90 -11.33 -22.57
CA VAL A 287 -2.11 -11.70 -21.83
C VAL A 287 -2.19 -13.21 -21.79
N SER A 288 -2.41 -13.78 -20.62
CA SER A 288 -2.61 -15.21 -20.42
C SER A 288 -3.80 -15.49 -19.49
N LEU A 289 -4.25 -16.73 -19.48
CA LEU A 289 -5.35 -17.20 -18.65
C LEU A 289 -4.81 -18.26 -17.68
N ILE A 290 -5.19 -18.14 -16.40
CA ILE A 290 -4.80 -19.08 -15.35
C ILE A 290 -6.04 -19.91 -15.00
N PRO A 291 -6.04 -21.23 -15.26
CA PRO A 291 -7.17 -22.09 -14.95
C PRO A 291 -7.28 -22.32 -13.44
N PHE A 292 -8.50 -22.57 -12.98
CA PHE A 292 -8.76 -23.01 -11.62
C PHE A 292 -9.99 -23.92 -11.56
N SER A 293 -10.05 -24.73 -10.50
CA SER A 293 -11.21 -25.55 -10.20
C SER A 293 -12.19 -24.75 -9.34
N TYR A 294 -13.47 -24.81 -9.70
CA TYR A 294 -14.56 -24.09 -9.03
C TYR A 294 -15.60 -25.07 -8.50
N ARG A 295 -15.97 -24.93 -7.23
CA ARG A 295 -17.05 -25.70 -6.58
C ARG A 295 -18.14 -24.77 -6.08
N CYS A 296 -19.37 -25.19 -6.30
CA CYS A 296 -20.58 -24.43 -5.95
C CYS A 296 -21.74 -25.40 -5.72
N HIS A 297 -22.21 -25.50 -4.50
CA HIS A 297 -23.26 -26.46 -4.12
C HIS A 297 -24.64 -26.06 -4.63
N HIS A 298 -24.89 -24.76 -4.85
CA HIS A 298 -26.22 -24.20 -5.17
C HIS A 298 -26.38 -23.76 -6.62
N ARG A 299 -25.33 -23.79 -7.45
CA ARG A 299 -25.41 -23.33 -8.84
C ARG A 299 -24.41 -24.01 -9.77
N THR A 300 -24.86 -24.29 -10.99
CA THR A 300 -24.11 -25.05 -12.00
C THR A 300 -23.68 -24.24 -13.24
N ASP A 301 -24.14 -23.00 -13.40
CA ASP A 301 -23.86 -22.18 -14.59
C ASP A 301 -22.48 -21.48 -14.57
N ARG A 302 -21.74 -21.58 -13.47
CA ARG A 302 -20.39 -21.03 -13.25
C ARG A 302 -20.32 -19.49 -13.41
N LYS A 303 -21.37 -18.74 -13.11
CA LYS A 303 -21.43 -17.27 -13.24
C LYS A 303 -21.17 -16.53 -11.92
N TYR A 304 -21.06 -15.19 -11.90
CA TYR A 304 -20.96 -14.34 -10.68
C TYR A 304 -20.08 -14.87 -9.52
N LYS A 305 -18.97 -15.56 -9.81
CA LYS A 305 -18.22 -16.33 -8.82
C LYS A 305 -17.58 -15.41 -7.78
N TYR A 306 -16.78 -14.46 -8.26
CA TYR A 306 -16.02 -13.53 -7.43
C TYR A 306 -16.23 -12.08 -7.86
N LEU A 307 -16.37 -11.18 -6.88
CA LEU A 307 -16.57 -9.75 -7.11
C LEU A 307 -15.52 -8.96 -6.31
N GLY A 308 -14.39 -8.68 -6.96
CA GLY A 308 -13.25 -8.00 -6.36
C GLY A 308 -12.21 -8.97 -5.79
N GLY A 309 -11.01 -8.45 -5.56
CA GLY A 309 -9.91 -9.18 -4.98
C GLY A 309 -8.97 -8.25 -4.23
N VAL A 310 -8.12 -8.83 -3.39
CA VAL A 310 -7.21 -8.08 -2.51
C VAL A 310 -5.84 -8.74 -2.55
N LEU A 311 -4.79 -7.94 -2.68
CA LEU A 311 -3.40 -8.40 -2.53
C LEU A 311 -3.11 -8.56 -1.03
N GLY A 312 -2.80 -9.78 -0.60
CA GLY A 312 -2.39 -10.11 0.75
C GLY A 312 -0.92 -9.76 1.02
N PRO A 313 -0.51 -9.72 2.30
CA PRO A 313 0.87 -9.41 2.69
C PRO A 313 1.85 -10.54 2.33
N ASP A 314 1.33 -11.73 2.02
CA ASP A 314 2.09 -12.88 1.52
C ASP A 314 2.41 -12.80 0.01
N GLY A 315 1.99 -11.72 -0.65
CA GLY A 315 2.18 -11.50 -2.08
C GLY A 315 1.17 -12.22 -2.98
N ARG A 316 0.14 -12.88 -2.41
CA ARG A 316 -0.91 -13.58 -3.15
C ARG A 316 -2.19 -12.75 -3.21
N ILE A 317 -3.07 -13.07 -4.16
CA ILE A 317 -4.32 -12.33 -4.39
C ILE A 317 -5.51 -13.19 -3.97
N TYR A 318 -6.40 -12.65 -3.15
CA TYR A 318 -7.58 -13.33 -2.64
C TYR A 318 -8.84 -12.74 -3.27
N CYS A 319 -9.55 -13.53 -4.08
CA CYS A 319 -10.78 -13.13 -4.76
C CYS A 319 -11.98 -13.37 -3.85
N ILE A 320 -12.82 -12.35 -3.72
CA ILE A 320 -13.90 -12.31 -2.75
C ILE A 320 -15.13 -13.07 -3.28
N PRO A 321 -15.65 -14.09 -2.55
CA PRO A 321 -16.76 -14.91 -3.01
C PRO A 321 -18.08 -14.15 -3.00
N SER A 322 -18.65 -13.94 -4.19
CA SER A 322 -20.02 -13.42 -4.33
C SER A 322 -21.01 -14.57 -4.28
N ASP A 323 -20.93 -15.46 -5.26
CA ASP A 323 -21.75 -16.66 -5.35
C ASP A 323 -20.89 -17.93 -5.33
N ALA A 324 -19.57 -17.79 -5.25
CA ALA A 324 -18.66 -18.89 -4.96
C ALA A 324 -18.77 -19.31 -3.50
N ASP A 325 -18.52 -20.58 -3.20
CA ASP A 325 -18.56 -21.09 -1.82
C ASP A 325 -17.26 -20.87 -1.05
N HIS A 326 -16.16 -20.74 -1.77
CA HIS A 326 -14.81 -20.58 -1.22
C HIS A 326 -14.17 -19.30 -1.74
N VAL A 327 -13.17 -18.79 -1.03
CA VAL A 327 -12.28 -17.73 -1.52
C VAL A 327 -11.35 -18.35 -2.57
N LEU A 328 -11.04 -17.63 -3.66
CA LEU A 328 -10.03 -18.06 -4.64
C LEU A 328 -8.72 -17.33 -4.39
N ARG A 329 -7.65 -18.08 -4.09
CA ARG A 329 -6.31 -17.54 -3.97
C ARG A 329 -5.53 -17.73 -5.27
N ILE A 330 -4.96 -16.65 -5.77
CA ILE A 330 -4.07 -16.62 -6.93
C ILE A 330 -2.65 -16.39 -6.42
N ASP A 331 -1.71 -17.19 -6.87
CA ASP A 331 -0.29 -17.04 -6.59
C ASP A 331 0.43 -16.46 -7.83
N PRO A 332 0.80 -15.16 -7.81
CA PRO A 332 1.49 -14.53 -8.93
C PRO A 332 2.81 -15.20 -9.31
N ALA A 333 3.56 -15.73 -8.34
CA ALA A 333 4.89 -16.29 -8.53
C ALA A 333 4.86 -17.63 -9.27
N THR A 334 3.83 -18.43 -9.03
CA THR A 334 3.64 -19.74 -9.69
C THR A 334 2.62 -19.71 -10.83
N ALA A 335 1.91 -18.60 -11.00
CA ALA A 335 0.79 -18.46 -11.93
C ALA A 335 -0.27 -19.57 -11.75
N SER A 336 -0.62 -19.85 -10.48
CA SER A 336 -1.63 -20.85 -10.11
C SER A 336 -2.78 -20.21 -9.33
N ALA A 337 -3.95 -20.84 -9.36
CA ALA A 337 -5.13 -20.37 -8.63
C ALA A 337 -5.91 -21.54 -8.02
N VAL A 338 -6.21 -21.44 -6.72
CA VAL A 338 -6.83 -22.52 -5.92
C VAL A 338 -7.85 -21.98 -4.92
N GLU A 339 -8.93 -22.71 -4.69
CA GLU A 339 -9.90 -22.40 -3.63
C GLU A 339 -9.27 -22.64 -2.24
N VAL A 340 -9.52 -21.73 -1.30
CA VAL A 340 -9.05 -21.79 0.08
C VAL A 340 -10.18 -21.52 1.07
N GLY A 341 -10.00 -22.01 2.31
CA GLY A 341 -10.98 -21.91 3.38
C GLY A 341 -12.15 -22.91 3.28
N PRO A 342 -13.02 -22.94 4.29
CA PRO A 342 -14.21 -23.80 4.32
C PRO A 342 -15.24 -23.41 3.27
N GLU A 343 -16.29 -24.23 3.11
CA GLU A 343 -17.51 -23.85 2.39
C GLU A 343 -18.25 -22.79 3.20
N ILE A 344 -18.47 -21.61 2.63
CA ILE A 344 -19.10 -20.48 3.33
C ILE A 344 -20.47 -20.24 2.74
N SER A 345 -21.50 -20.81 3.36
CA SER A 345 -22.89 -20.51 3.03
C SER A 345 -23.40 -19.31 3.83
N ALA A 346 -24.18 -18.45 3.19
CA ALA A 346 -24.96 -17.43 3.88
C ALA A 346 -26.34 -18.04 4.17
N ARG A 347 -26.47 -18.80 5.27
CA ARG A 347 -27.79 -19.20 5.78
C ARG A 347 -28.23 -18.15 6.80
N ALA A 348 -29.37 -17.51 6.55
CA ALA A 348 -30.06 -16.78 7.60
C ALA A 348 -31.12 -17.71 8.19
N GLU A 349 -30.93 -18.15 9.43
CA GLU A 349 -31.88 -19.02 10.15
C GLU A 349 -33.30 -18.40 10.24
N HIS A 350 -33.39 -17.07 10.10
CA HIS A 350 -34.61 -16.29 10.29
C HIS A 350 -35.30 -15.83 8.99
N CYS A 351 -34.76 -16.11 7.80
CA CYS A 351 -35.48 -15.80 6.56
C CYS A 351 -35.44 -16.98 5.58
N HIS A 352 -36.61 -17.38 5.09
CA HIS A 352 -36.83 -18.47 4.13
C HIS A 352 -36.30 -18.15 2.70
N VAL A 353 -35.20 -17.39 2.59
CA VAL A 353 -34.61 -16.94 1.33
C VAL A 353 -33.16 -17.41 1.26
N ASN A 354 -32.79 -18.10 0.18
CA ASN A 354 -31.41 -18.52 -0.07
C ASN A 354 -30.52 -17.29 -0.34
N LEU A 355 -29.60 -16.97 0.59
CA LEU A 355 -28.68 -15.83 0.49
C LEU A 355 -27.33 -16.20 -0.16
N ASN A 356 -27.19 -17.39 -0.76
CA ASN A 356 -25.92 -17.82 -1.35
C ASN A 356 -25.52 -17.08 -2.65
N CYS A 357 -26.20 -15.99 -3.01
CA CYS A 357 -25.83 -15.14 -4.14
C CYS A 357 -25.51 -13.72 -3.68
N ASN A 358 -24.58 -13.03 -4.34
CA ASN A 358 -24.13 -11.67 -4.01
C ASN A 358 -23.80 -11.52 -2.51
N LYS A 359 -23.09 -12.48 -1.93
CA LYS A 359 -22.80 -12.54 -0.49
C LYS A 359 -21.90 -11.37 -0.08
N TRP A 360 -20.71 -11.32 -0.64
CA TRP A 360 -19.70 -10.29 -0.40
C TRP A 360 -19.23 -9.67 -1.71
N GLN A 361 -18.75 -8.43 -1.63
CA GLN A 361 -18.04 -7.78 -2.73
C GLN A 361 -16.91 -6.92 -2.21
N ASN A 362 -15.84 -6.82 -3.00
CA ASN A 362 -14.63 -6.09 -2.68
C ASN A 362 -14.05 -6.49 -1.30
N GLY A 363 -12.90 -5.94 -0.97
CA GLY A 363 -12.33 -6.10 0.35
C GLY A 363 -11.12 -5.21 0.50
N PHE A 364 -10.53 -5.25 1.68
CA PHE A 364 -9.28 -4.55 1.94
C PHE A 364 -8.36 -5.37 2.83
N LEU A 365 -7.07 -5.13 2.66
CA LEU A 365 -6.05 -5.57 3.60
C LEU A 365 -6.05 -4.59 4.77
N ALA A 366 -6.34 -5.10 5.95
CA ALA A 366 -6.31 -4.35 7.20
C ALA A 366 -4.88 -4.28 7.78
N PRO A 367 -4.60 -3.32 8.68
CA PRO A 367 -3.29 -3.20 9.34
C PRO A 367 -2.85 -4.44 10.14
N ASP A 368 -3.79 -5.27 10.58
CA ASP A 368 -3.53 -6.55 11.25
C ASP A 368 -3.06 -7.67 10.30
N GLY A 369 -2.94 -7.37 9.00
CA GLY A 369 -2.53 -8.32 7.96
C GLY A 369 -3.67 -9.22 7.45
N LEU A 370 -4.90 -9.05 7.93
CA LEU A 370 -6.06 -9.82 7.51
C LEU A 370 -6.84 -9.10 6.41
N ILE A 371 -7.62 -9.84 5.64
CA ILE A 371 -8.48 -9.28 4.59
C ILE A 371 -9.93 -9.31 5.04
N TYR A 372 -10.62 -8.19 4.90
CA TYR A 372 -12.03 -8.04 5.27
C TYR A 372 -12.88 -7.67 4.05
N ALA A 373 -14.00 -8.37 3.84
CA ALA A 373 -14.86 -8.22 2.68
C ALA A 373 -16.26 -7.70 3.02
N ILE A 374 -16.82 -6.85 2.15
CA ILE A 374 -18.01 -6.05 2.45
C ILE A 374 -19.27 -6.91 2.31
N PRO A 375 -20.13 -6.99 3.34
CA PRO A 375 -21.37 -7.78 3.29
C PRO A 375 -22.42 -7.13 2.40
N LEU A 376 -22.62 -7.66 1.19
CA LEU A 376 -23.60 -7.15 0.25
C LEU A 376 -25.01 -7.69 0.57
N LYS A 377 -25.22 -9.00 0.43
CA LYS A 377 -26.40 -9.73 0.95
C LYS A 377 -26.08 -10.58 2.17
N ALA A 378 -24.81 -10.91 2.41
CA ALA A 378 -24.40 -11.63 3.62
C ALA A 378 -24.76 -10.83 4.88
N SER A 379 -24.98 -11.57 5.98
CA SER A 379 -25.29 -10.98 7.28
C SER A 379 -24.05 -10.57 8.07
N ALA A 380 -22.85 -10.99 7.68
CA ALA A 380 -21.63 -10.71 8.42
C ALA A 380 -20.48 -10.37 7.46
N VAL A 381 -19.47 -9.66 7.95
CA VAL A 381 -18.23 -9.37 7.22
C VAL A 381 -17.47 -10.68 6.99
N LEU A 382 -16.91 -10.88 5.81
CA LEU A 382 -15.99 -12.00 5.56
C LEU A 382 -14.60 -11.60 6.05
N ARG A 383 -13.90 -12.49 6.74
CA ARG A 383 -12.50 -12.32 7.15
C ARG A 383 -11.66 -13.45 6.57
N VAL A 384 -10.49 -13.11 6.03
CA VAL A 384 -9.51 -14.05 5.49
C VAL A 384 -8.17 -13.78 6.17
N ASP A 385 -7.51 -14.82 6.65
CA ASP A 385 -6.11 -14.82 7.10
C ASP A 385 -5.23 -15.34 5.95
N PRO A 386 -4.48 -14.46 5.26
CA PRO A 386 -3.64 -14.85 4.14
C PRO A 386 -2.52 -15.82 4.54
N MET A 387 -1.98 -15.70 5.75
CA MET A 387 -0.85 -16.50 6.20
C MET A 387 -1.24 -17.94 6.50
N ARG A 388 -2.50 -18.17 6.88
CA ARG A 388 -3.03 -19.50 7.23
C ARG A 388 -4.01 -20.07 6.21
N ASP A 389 -4.33 -19.32 5.15
CA ASP A 389 -5.45 -19.61 4.24
C ASP A 389 -6.79 -19.85 4.99
N ALA A 390 -6.93 -19.27 6.19
CA ALA A 390 -8.11 -19.44 7.01
C ALA A 390 -9.17 -18.41 6.62
N VAL A 391 -10.44 -18.82 6.60
CA VAL A 391 -11.55 -17.93 6.24
C VAL A 391 -12.71 -18.15 7.20
N ASP A 392 -13.27 -17.06 7.70
CA ASP A 392 -14.41 -17.03 8.60
C ASP A 392 -15.29 -15.77 8.41
N VAL A 393 -16.34 -15.63 9.21
CA VAL A 393 -17.25 -14.48 9.16
C VAL A 393 -17.39 -13.82 10.53
N VAL A 394 -17.41 -12.49 10.56
CA VAL A 394 -17.32 -11.69 11.78
C VAL A 394 -18.21 -10.43 11.71
N GLY A 395 -18.51 -9.82 12.85
CA GLY A 395 -19.14 -8.51 12.94
C GLY A 395 -20.51 -8.43 12.25
N GLY A 396 -21.48 -9.21 12.70
CA GLY A 396 -22.89 -9.21 12.24
C GLY A 396 -23.83 -9.70 13.36
N PRO A 397 -25.13 -9.93 13.10
CA PRO A 397 -25.79 -9.95 11.80
C PRO A 397 -26.30 -8.58 11.30
N PHE A 398 -26.21 -8.35 9.99
CA PHE A 398 -26.78 -7.23 9.26
C PHE A 398 -27.89 -7.70 8.31
N PHE A 399 -28.98 -6.95 8.25
CA PHE A 399 -30.16 -7.33 7.46
C PHE A 399 -30.36 -6.44 6.24
N GLY A 400 -30.98 -6.99 5.20
CA GLY A 400 -31.27 -6.30 3.95
C GLY A 400 -30.38 -6.74 2.79
N PHE A 401 -30.73 -6.24 1.60
CA PHE A 401 -30.09 -6.58 0.34
C PHE A 401 -29.32 -5.39 -0.20
N GLU A 402 -28.20 -5.65 -0.89
CA GLU A 402 -27.44 -4.61 -1.60
C GLU A 402 -27.07 -3.44 -0.67
N LYS A 403 -26.57 -3.79 0.53
CA LYS A 403 -26.42 -2.84 1.65
C LYS A 403 -25.38 -1.75 1.36
N TRP A 404 -24.18 -2.16 0.98
CA TRP A 404 -23.03 -1.28 0.76
C TRP A 404 -22.34 -1.61 -0.58
N GLU A 405 -21.97 -0.58 -1.34
CA GLU A 405 -21.41 -0.74 -2.69
C GLU A 405 -19.88 -0.92 -2.69
N GLY A 406 -19.21 -0.33 -1.71
CA GLY A 406 -17.77 -0.29 -1.63
C GLY A 406 -17.32 0.25 -0.28
N GLY A 407 -16.02 0.25 -0.06
CA GLY A 407 -15.43 0.68 1.19
C GLY A 407 -14.22 1.55 0.94
N VAL A 408 -14.01 2.52 1.82
CA VAL A 408 -12.83 3.39 1.84
C VAL A 408 -12.08 3.18 3.15
N LEU A 409 -10.80 2.85 3.03
CA LEU A 409 -9.90 2.77 4.18
C LEU A 409 -9.60 4.19 4.67
N SER A 410 -9.86 4.48 5.94
CA SER A 410 -9.43 5.72 6.58
C SER A 410 -7.94 5.68 6.90
N ARG A 411 -7.36 6.83 7.23
CA ARG A 411 -5.95 6.90 7.68
C ARG A 411 -5.70 6.11 8.97
N GLY A 412 -6.72 5.99 9.83
CA GLY A 412 -6.68 5.17 11.04
C GLY A 412 -6.80 3.67 10.79
N GLY A 413 -6.84 3.20 9.54
CA GLY A 413 -6.89 1.77 9.21
C GLY A 413 -8.27 1.12 9.36
N ALA A 414 -9.30 1.88 9.73
CA ALA A 414 -10.69 1.42 9.72
C ALA A 414 -11.30 1.58 8.33
N MET A 415 -12.20 0.68 7.97
CA MET A 415 -12.89 0.70 6.68
C MET A 415 -14.31 1.23 6.82
N TYR A 416 -14.66 2.23 6.00
CA TYR A 416 -16.00 2.82 5.95
C TYR A 416 -16.72 2.38 4.69
N CYS A 417 -17.72 1.53 4.86
CA CYS A 417 -18.55 0.99 3.80
C CYS A 417 -19.64 1.99 3.39
N VAL A 418 -19.59 2.42 2.14
CA VAL A 418 -20.48 3.44 1.56
C VAL A 418 -21.88 2.83 1.30
N PRO A 419 -22.96 3.42 1.86
CA PRO A 419 -24.32 2.87 1.74
C PRO A 419 -24.86 2.91 0.32
N LEU A 420 -25.22 1.74 -0.22
CA LEU A 420 -25.96 1.63 -1.48
C LEU A 420 -27.46 1.74 -1.19
N ASN A 421 -28.02 0.70 -0.57
CA ASN A 421 -29.40 0.65 -0.09
C ASN A 421 -29.52 0.65 1.44
N SER A 422 -28.42 0.47 2.18
CA SER A 422 -28.42 0.62 3.64
C SER A 422 -28.78 2.05 4.05
N LYS A 423 -29.41 2.19 5.22
CA LYS A 423 -29.71 3.49 5.86
C LYS A 423 -28.56 3.99 6.73
N ARG A 424 -27.54 3.16 6.96
CA ARG A 424 -26.41 3.42 7.85
C ARG A 424 -25.09 3.08 7.16
N VAL A 425 -24.05 3.83 7.50
CA VAL A 425 -22.65 3.50 7.18
C VAL A 425 -22.22 2.32 8.06
N LEU A 426 -21.48 1.37 7.47
CA LEU A 426 -20.84 0.29 8.22
C LEU A 426 -19.35 0.62 8.37
N LYS A 427 -18.86 0.69 9.60
CA LYS A 427 -17.44 0.80 9.96
C LYS A 427 -16.91 -0.59 10.32
N ILE A 428 -15.80 -1.00 9.73
CA ILE A 428 -15.09 -2.24 10.06
C ILE A 428 -13.75 -1.86 10.70
N CYS A 429 -13.58 -2.25 11.97
CA CYS A 429 -12.44 -1.96 12.83
C CYS A 429 -11.80 -3.26 13.31
N PRO A 430 -10.72 -3.72 12.68
CA PRO A 430 -9.88 -4.78 13.23
C PRO A 430 -9.33 -4.33 14.61
N ARG A 431 -9.76 -4.94 15.73
CA ARG A 431 -9.22 -4.67 17.08
C ARG A 431 -7.77 -5.15 17.19
N GLY A 432 -6.89 -4.55 18.01
CA GLY A 432 -6.93 -4.54 19.48
C GLY A 432 -7.34 -3.24 20.18
N GLY A 433 -8.12 -3.37 21.25
CA GLY A 433 -8.42 -2.30 22.20
C GLY A 433 -7.32 -2.21 23.27
N GLY A 434 -6.84 -0.99 23.50
CA GLY A 434 -5.79 -0.70 24.48
C GLY A 434 -5.49 0.78 24.66
N VAL A 435 -6.41 1.71 24.34
CA VAL A 435 -6.34 3.08 24.84
C VAL A 435 -7.77 3.52 25.19
N ALA A 436 -8.10 3.43 26.47
CA ALA A 436 -9.33 4.01 26.99
C ALA A 436 -9.17 5.54 27.09
N ARG A 437 -10.14 6.28 26.54
CA ARG A 437 -10.52 7.65 26.89
C ARG A 437 -9.37 8.62 27.20
N ALA A 438 -8.80 9.21 26.15
CA ALA A 438 -8.10 10.49 26.20
C ALA A 438 -8.41 11.37 24.97
N CYS A 439 -9.53 11.12 24.29
CA CYS A 439 -9.75 11.58 22.92
C CYS A 439 -10.26 13.03 22.77
N ASP A 440 -10.51 13.75 23.87
CA ASP A 440 -11.11 15.09 23.78
C ASP A 440 -10.07 16.23 23.69
N GLU A 441 -8.79 15.97 24.02
CA GLU A 441 -7.71 16.97 23.87
C GLU A 441 -6.88 16.77 22.59
N ASP A 442 -6.95 15.59 21.97
CA ASP A 442 -6.17 15.26 20.75
C ASP A 442 -6.82 15.79 19.47
N ALA A 443 -8.16 15.84 19.40
CA ALA A 443 -8.88 16.30 18.21
C ALA A 443 -8.66 17.80 17.90
N GLN A 444 -8.43 18.63 18.92
CA GLN A 444 -8.13 20.06 18.75
C GLN A 444 -6.69 20.33 18.29
N LEU A 445 -5.79 19.37 18.45
CA LEU A 445 -4.41 19.48 17.95
C LEU A 445 -4.27 18.95 16.52
N GLU A 446 -5.15 18.05 16.07
CA GLU A 446 -5.21 17.52 14.70
C GLU A 446 -5.91 18.50 13.71
N GLU A 447 -6.82 19.37 14.17
CA GLU A 447 -7.47 20.38 13.30
C GLU A 447 -6.50 21.48 12.78
N GLU A 448 -5.33 21.65 13.39
CA GLU A 448 -4.26 22.52 12.87
C GLU A 448 -3.33 21.79 11.87
N GLU A 449 -3.51 20.49 11.58
CA GLU A 449 -2.50 19.59 10.98
C GLU A 449 -2.60 19.29 9.46
N GLU A 450 -3.36 20.03 8.64
CA GLU A 450 -3.42 19.79 7.17
C GLU A 450 -3.03 20.96 6.25
N GLU A 451 -2.05 21.74 6.68
CA GLU A 451 -1.07 22.36 5.76
C GLU A 451 0.30 21.65 5.86
N GLU A 452 0.37 20.30 5.90
CA GLU A 452 1.66 19.63 5.64
C GLU A 452 1.86 19.52 4.12
N GLU A 453 2.16 20.68 3.52
CA GLU A 453 2.69 20.83 2.16
C GLU A 453 3.72 19.71 1.92
N ALA A 454 3.65 19.01 0.78
CA ALA A 454 4.64 18.00 0.42
C ALA A 454 6.02 18.56 0.72
N ALA A 455 6.79 17.88 1.60
CA ALA A 455 8.04 18.42 2.13
C ALA A 455 8.83 19.03 0.97
N PRO A 456 9.17 20.33 1.04
CA PRO A 456 9.64 21.04 -0.13
C PRO A 456 10.84 20.28 -0.73
N PRO A 457 11.04 20.34 -2.05
CA PRO A 457 12.22 19.74 -2.66
C PRO A 457 13.47 20.13 -1.87
N ASP A 458 14.32 19.16 -1.54
CA ASP A 458 15.51 19.38 -0.71
C ASP A 458 15.22 19.87 0.72
N ALA A 459 14.14 19.41 1.35
CA ALA A 459 13.69 19.81 2.69
C ALA A 459 14.81 19.77 3.75
N LEU A 460 15.75 18.81 3.66
CA LEU A 460 16.85 18.68 4.60
C LEU A 460 18.10 19.50 4.22
N LEU A 461 18.26 19.88 2.95
CA LEU A 461 19.43 20.61 2.46
C LEU A 461 19.64 21.96 3.16
N ARG A 462 18.54 22.66 3.49
CA ARG A 462 18.57 23.94 4.24
C ARG A 462 19.03 23.79 5.68
N HIS A 463 18.95 22.58 6.25
CA HIS A 463 19.36 22.29 7.61
C HIS A 463 20.82 21.81 7.70
N LEU A 464 21.49 21.53 6.56
CA LEU A 464 22.92 21.26 6.57
C LEU A 464 23.69 22.55 6.93
N CYS A 465 24.56 22.45 7.94
CA CYS A 465 25.29 23.58 8.49
C CYS A 465 26.28 24.15 7.47
N ALA A 466 25.92 25.26 6.83
CA ALA A 466 26.85 25.96 5.92
C ALA A 466 27.90 26.81 6.66
N GLY A 467 27.72 27.05 7.96
CA GLY A 467 28.59 27.91 8.77
C GLY A 467 29.86 27.24 9.31
N SER A 468 30.07 25.95 9.03
CA SER A 468 31.28 25.20 9.41
C SER A 468 31.92 24.58 8.18
N GLU A 469 33.25 24.41 8.20
CA GLU A 469 34.00 23.77 7.12
C GLU A 469 33.48 22.34 6.85
N PHE A 470 33.22 21.58 7.91
CA PHE A 470 32.67 20.23 7.81
C PHE A 470 31.29 20.20 7.14
N GLY A 471 30.34 21.03 7.60
CA GLY A 471 28.99 21.02 7.05
C GLY A 471 28.93 21.57 5.62
N ALA A 472 29.79 22.54 5.27
CA ALA A 472 29.94 23.01 3.90
C ALA A 472 30.48 21.91 2.97
N ALA A 473 31.53 21.19 3.38
CA ALA A 473 32.10 20.07 2.62
C ALA A 473 31.11 18.91 2.46
N ALA A 474 30.36 18.58 3.52
CA ALA A 474 29.32 17.55 3.47
C ALA A 474 28.19 17.93 2.52
N ARG A 475 27.74 19.19 2.55
CA ARG A 475 26.74 19.72 1.63
C ARG A 475 27.21 19.63 0.18
N GLU A 476 28.43 20.06 -0.12
CA GLU A 476 29.00 19.97 -1.46
C GLU A 476 29.07 18.52 -1.95
N ALA A 477 29.60 17.61 -1.14
CA ALA A 477 29.73 16.19 -1.49
C ALA A 477 28.35 15.52 -1.73
N LEU A 478 27.38 15.76 -0.86
CA LEU A 478 26.02 15.24 -1.02
C LEU A 478 25.31 15.86 -2.24
N GLN A 479 25.54 17.12 -2.58
CA GLN A 479 24.95 17.70 -3.78
C GLN A 479 25.59 17.17 -5.07
N ARG A 480 26.92 17.03 -5.09
CA ARG A 480 27.67 16.60 -6.28
C ARG A 480 27.58 15.10 -6.51
N ASP A 481 27.95 14.31 -5.52
CA ASP A 481 28.12 12.86 -5.64
C ASP A 481 27.00 12.08 -4.94
N GLY A 482 26.29 12.71 -4.01
CA GLY A 482 25.22 12.09 -3.22
C GLY A 482 25.71 11.27 -2.03
N TYR A 483 27.03 11.22 -1.78
CA TYR A 483 27.62 10.55 -0.63
C TYR A 483 28.94 11.20 -0.20
N MET A 484 29.39 10.89 1.03
CA MET A 484 30.68 11.31 1.60
C MET A 484 31.23 10.19 2.50
N VAL A 485 32.56 10.04 2.56
CA VAL A 485 33.23 9.12 3.51
C VAL A 485 33.97 9.93 4.56
N LEU A 486 33.65 9.67 5.83
CA LEU A 486 34.30 10.25 7.00
C LEU A 486 35.28 9.22 7.56
N ARG A 487 36.56 9.59 7.64
CA ARG A 487 37.62 8.68 8.06
C ARG A 487 37.84 8.73 9.57
N GLY A 488 38.03 7.58 10.20
CA GLY A 488 38.43 7.46 11.61
C GLY A 488 37.49 8.16 12.60
N VAL A 489 36.17 8.08 12.35
CA VAL A 489 35.15 8.64 13.26
C VAL A 489 35.13 7.89 14.59
N LEU A 490 35.37 6.58 14.55
CA LEU A 490 35.53 5.72 15.71
C LEU A 490 36.96 5.21 15.82
N SER A 491 37.41 4.97 17.06
CA SER A 491 38.63 4.22 17.32
C SER A 491 38.43 2.74 17.04
N ARG A 492 39.54 1.99 16.92
CA ARG A 492 39.47 0.54 16.71
C ARG A 492 38.83 -0.17 17.90
N GLU A 493 39.14 0.28 19.11
CA GLU A 493 38.60 -0.26 20.37
C GLU A 493 37.10 -0.01 20.50
N GLU A 494 36.63 1.17 20.05
CA GLU A 494 35.19 1.46 19.98
C GLU A 494 34.50 0.50 19.01
N CYS A 495 35.07 0.28 17.82
CA CYS A 495 34.53 -0.69 16.87
C CYS A 495 34.54 -2.13 17.40
N ASP A 496 35.61 -2.55 18.08
CA ASP A 496 35.70 -3.89 18.66
C ASP A 496 34.62 -4.10 19.72
N ALA A 497 34.33 -3.11 20.57
CA ALA A 497 33.23 -3.18 21.54
C ALA A 497 31.86 -3.34 20.86
N GLU A 498 31.62 -2.66 19.73
CA GLU A 498 30.38 -2.82 18.97
C GLU A 498 30.29 -4.18 18.26
N VAL A 499 31.42 -4.75 17.83
CA VAL A 499 31.47 -6.13 17.28
C VAL A 499 31.21 -7.18 18.37
N GLU A 500 31.68 -6.98 19.59
CA GLU A 500 31.32 -7.81 20.74
C GLU A 500 29.81 -7.78 21.00
N LEU A 501 29.19 -6.60 20.86
CA LEU A 501 27.75 -6.43 21.02
C LEU A 501 26.95 -7.15 19.93
N LEU A 502 27.43 -7.13 18.67
CA LEU A 502 26.87 -7.92 17.58
C LEU A 502 26.90 -9.42 17.88
N TRP A 503 28.03 -9.93 18.37
CA TRP A 503 28.14 -11.34 18.76
C TRP A 503 27.19 -11.69 19.88
N ARG A 504 27.12 -10.85 20.93
CA ARG A 504 26.16 -11.03 22.02
C ARG A 504 24.73 -11.10 21.48
N PHE A 505 24.34 -10.19 20.58
CA PHE A 505 23.03 -10.22 19.95
C PHE A 505 22.77 -11.54 19.24
N VAL A 506 23.67 -11.96 18.35
CA VAL A 506 23.51 -13.20 17.58
C VAL A 506 23.37 -14.41 18.49
N THR A 507 24.23 -14.57 19.49
CA THR A 507 24.20 -15.74 20.40
C THR A 507 23.02 -15.73 21.35
N THR A 508 22.51 -14.55 21.73
CA THR A 508 21.29 -14.44 22.56
C THR A 508 20.03 -14.75 21.76
N VAL A 509 19.93 -14.21 20.54
CA VAL A 509 18.75 -14.39 19.68
C VAL A 509 18.70 -15.79 19.06
N SER A 510 19.87 -16.35 18.73
CA SER A 510 20.03 -17.70 18.20
C SER A 510 21.09 -18.47 19.00
N PRO A 511 20.70 -19.18 20.07
CA PRO A 511 21.62 -20.01 20.87
C PRO A 511 22.29 -21.15 20.08
N ALA A 512 21.78 -21.48 18.89
CA ALA A 512 22.39 -22.45 17.99
C ALA A 512 23.68 -21.94 17.32
N VAL A 513 23.88 -20.62 17.27
CA VAL A 513 25.11 -20.00 16.75
C VAL A 513 26.12 -19.90 17.88
N VAL A 514 27.25 -20.57 17.72
CA VAL A 514 28.37 -20.56 18.67
C VAL A 514 29.52 -19.77 18.05
N ARG A 515 29.95 -18.71 18.73
CA ARG A 515 30.98 -17.80 18.21
C ARG A 515 32.29 -18.50 17.83
N ASP A 516 32.76 -19.43 18.66
CA ASP A 516 34.05 -20.12 18.42
C ASP A 516 33.91 -21.39 17.56
N ASP A 517 32.72 -21.66 17.03
CA ASP A 517 32.46 -22.73 16.06
C ASP A 517 31.96 -22.13 14.73
N PRO A 518 32.87 -21.85 13.77
CA PRO A 518 32.52 -21.31 12.47
C PRO A 518 31.53 -22.15 11.66
N GLU A 519 31.39 -23.45 11.93
CA GLU A 519 30.44 -24.29 11.22
C GLU A 519 28.99 -24.02 11.65
N SER A 520 28.79 -23.62 12.90
CA SER A 520 27.49 -23.26 13.48
C SER A 520 26.87 -22.01 12.86
N TRP A 521 27.66 -21.21 12.13
CA TRP A 521 27.19 -19.97 11.51
C TRP A 521 26.44 -20.20 10.21
N TYR A 522 26.52 -21.39 9.62
CA TYR A 522 25.98 -21.72 8.31
C TYR A 522 24.88 -22.79 8.43
N PRO A 523 23.93 -22.84 7.46
CA PRO A 523 22.96 -23.92 7.41
C PRO A 523 23.67 -25.27 7.40
N PRO A 524 23.20 -26.24 8.20
CA PRO A 524 23.74 -27.60 8.19
C PRO A 524 23.38 -28.33 6.87
N ALA A 525 24.17 -29.34 6.54
CA ALA A 525 24.06 -30.08 5.27
C ALA A 525 22.77 -30.92 5.14
N ASP A 526 22.08 -31.18 6.25
CA ASP A 526 20.83 -31.93 6.33
C ASP A 526 19.58 -31.08 5.99
N GLY A 527 19.77 -29.82 5.57
CA GLY A 527 18.71 -28.95 5.09
C GLY A 527 17.92 -28.25 6.19
N GLN A 528 18.41 -28.26 7.44
CA GLN A 528 17.77 -27.45 8.49
C GLN A 528 17.86 -25.94 8.17
N PRO A 529 16.94 -25.13 8.71
CA PRO A 529 16.91 -23.70 8.46
C PRO A 529 18.19 -22.98 8.92
N ASP A 530 18.53 -21.87 8.26
CA ASP A 530 19.70 -21.05 8.59
C ASP A 530 19.74 -20.63 10.08
N PRO A 531 20.78 -20.99 10.86
CA PRO A 531 20.86 -20.63 12.27
C PRO A 531 21.14 -19.14 12.49
N TRP A 532 21.59 -18.41 11.46
CA TRP A 532 21.89 -16.98 11.52
C TRP A 532 20.60 -16.16 11.72
N PRO A 533 20.47 -15.32 12.76
CA PRO A 533 19.21 -14.63 13.07
C PRO A 533 18.97 -13.38 12.21
N HIS A 534 19.06 -13.56 10.89
CA HIS A 534 18.81 -12.53 9.89
C HIS A 534 17.31 -12.24 9.71
N SER A 535 16.97 -11.14 9.03
CA SER A 535 15.59 -10.71 8.82
C SER A 535 14.72 -11.59 7.91
N GLY A 536 15.29 -12.57 7.22
CA GLY A 536 14.52 -13.49 6.36
C GLY A 536 14.32 -12.97 4.94
N TRP A 537 14.80 -11.76 4.64
CA TRP A 537 14.84 -11.24 3.29
C TRP A 537 15.73 -12.10 2.40
N ARG A 538 15.14 -12.78 1.42
CA ARG A 538 15.87 -13.64 0.47
C ARG A 538 16.97 -12.91 -0.30
N SER A 539 16.93 -11.59 -0.39
CA SER A 539 17.96 -10.77 -1.04
C SER A 539 19.08 -10.32 -0.09
N PHE A 540 18.87 -10.40 1.24
CA PHE A 540 19.79 -9.89 2.26
C PHE A 540 19.98 -10.93 3.38
N ALA A 541 20.88 -11.90 3.17
CA ALA A 541 21.05 -13.06 4.06
C ALA A 541 21.61 -12.75 5.46
N ASP A 542 22.07 -11.52 5.68
CA ASP A 542 22.76 -11.13 6.93
C ASP A 542 22.37 -9.69 7.34
N MET A 543 21.19 -9.24 6.93
CA MET A 543 20.56 -8.02 7.42
C MET A 543 19.76 -8.33 8.68
N PHE A 544 19.87 -7.50 9.71
CA PHE A 544 19.26 -7.68 11.02
C PHE A 544 18.37 -6.50 11.36
N GLN A 545 17.06 -6.65 11.14
CA GLN A 545 16.02 -5.63 11.37
C GLN A 545 14.86 -6.13 12.25
N HIS A 546 15.06 -7.25 12.95
CA HIS A 546 14.07 -7.86 13.85
C HIS A 546 14.69 -8.17 15.22
N HIS A 547 13.90 -8.77 16.12
CA HIS A 547 14.36 -9.25 17.44
C HIS A 547 14.98 -8.17 18.33
N GLY A 548 14.58 -6.91 18.13
CA GLY A 548 15.09 -5.75 18.87
C GLY A 548 16.36 -5.13 18.30
N ALA A 549 16.85 -5.57 17.12
CA ALA A 549 18.09 -5.09 16.50
C ALA A 549 18.19 -3.56 16.41
N GLY A 550 17.07 -2.86 16.19
CA GLY A 550 17.00 -1.40 16.12
C GLY A 550 17.55 -0.67 17.34
N TRP A 551 17.49 -1.30 18.51
CA TRP A 551 17.85 -0.70 19.79
C TRP A 551 19.24 -1.10 20.30
N LEU A 552 19.99 -1.89 19.52
CA LEU A 552 21.27 -2.43 19.95
C LEU A 552 22.33 -1.33 20.15
N PHE A 553 22.40 -0.39 19.21
CA PHE A 553 23.52 0.56 19.08
C PHE A 553 23.29 1.91 19.79
N GLY A 554 22.87 1.90 21.06
CA GLY A 554 22.64 3.12 21.85
C GLY A 554 23.88 4.01 21.96
N SER A 555 24.99 3.45 22.45
CA SER A 555 26.25 4.19 22.64
C SER A 555 26.90 4.63 21.32
N LEU A 556 26.84 3.80 20.28
CA LEU A 556 27.31 4.18 18.95
C LEU A 556 26.52 5.38 18.41
N ARG A 557 25.20 5.39 18.55
CA ARG A 557 24.37 6.53 18.12
C ARG A 557 24.71 7.81 18.88
N GLU A 558 25.02 7.74 20.18
CA GLU A 558 25.52 8.90 20.91
C GLU A 558 26.82 9.46 20.30
N ARG A 559 27.80 8.58 20.01
CA ARG A 559 29.07 9.00 19.37
C ARG A 559 28.84 9.60 17.98
N LEU A 560 27.96 9.01 17.16
CA LEU A 560 27.62 9.54 15.84
C LEU A 560 26.89 10.89 15.94
N ALA A 561 25.99 11.05 16.92
CA ALA A 561 25.33 12.31 17.18
C ALA A 561 26.35 13.41 17.48
N GLU A 562 27.32 13.15 18.36
CA GLU A 562 28.35 14.13 18.74
C GLU A 562 29.35 14.41 17.60
N ARG A 563 29.91 13.36 16.99
CA ARG A 563 31.07 13.46 16.09
C ARG A 563 30.68 13.78 14.65
N VAL A 564 29.46 13.43 14.25
CA VAL A 564 28.99 13.52 12.86
C VAL A 564 27.77 14.42 12.75
N PHE A 565 26.62 14.00 13.27
CA PHE A 565 25.35 14.63 12.93
C PHE A 565 25.16 16.01 13.57
N SER A 566 25.70 16.25 14.77
CA SER A 566 25.63 17.59 15.38
C SER A 566 26.44 18.61 14.60
N ARG A 567 27.55 18.18 14.00
CA ARG A 567 28.37 19.01 13.12
C ARG A 567 27.73 19.17 11.74
N LEU A 568 27.07 18.13 11.25
CA LEU A 568 26.36 18.14 9.97
C LEU A 568 25.20 19.15 9.98
N PHE A 569 24.44 19.20 11.09
CA PHE A 569 23.26 20.06 11.21
C PHE A 569 23.48 21.33 12.04
N GLY A 570 24.61 21.47 12.72
CA GLY A 570 24.90 22.61 13.59
C GLY A 570 24.04 22.65 14.88
N THR A 571 23.51 21.50 15.31
CA THR A 571 22.68 21.37 16.52
C THR A 571 22.89 20.03 17.20
N THR A 572 22.92 20.01 18.54
CA THR A 572 22.94 18.77 19.33
C THR A 572 21.56 18.17 19.53
N ALA A 573 20.50 18.94 19.26
CA ALA A 573 19.11 18.51 19.34
C ALA A 573 18.75 17.67 18.12
N LEU A 574 18.92 16.36 18.24
CA LEU A 574 18.77 15.39 17.16
C LEU A 574 17.82 14.26 17.55
N HIS A 575 17.09 13.73 16.58
CA HIS A 575 16.46 12.42 16.68
C HIS A 575 17.15 11.43 15.75
N ALA A 576 17.34 10.21 16.23
CA ALA A 576 18.01 9.11 15.55
C ALA A 576 17.03 8.02 15.15
N SER A 577 17.27 7.39 14.00
CA SER A 577 16.55 6.22 13.53
C SER A 577 16.89 4.99 14.36
N LYS A 578 15.94 4.07 14.49
CA LYS A 578 16.14 2.77 15.18
C LYS A 578 16.35 1.66 14.16
N GLU A 579 17.34 1.87 13.30
CA GLU A 579 17.69 0.93 12.24
C GLU A 579 18.48 -0.27 12.76
N GLY A 580 18.37 -1.34 11.99
CA GLY A 580 19.15 -2.54 12.15
C GLY A 580 20.62 -2.42 11.75
N PHE A 581 21.22 -3.56 11.45
CA PHE A 581 22.62 -3.65 11.05
C PHE A 581 22.84 -4.79 10.05
N THR A 582 24.01 -4.80 9.42
CA THR A 582 24.49 -5.95 8.66
C THR A 582 25.65 -6.58 9.39
N PHE A 583 25.54 -7.87 9.69
CA PHE A 583 26.64 -8.65 10.24
C PHE A 583 26.86 -9.90 9.39
N ARG A 584 27.62 -9.70 8.32
CA ARG A 584 27.82 -10.66 7.25
C ARG A 584 28.96 -11.61 7.61
N ARG A 585 28.63 -12.91 7.61
CA ARG A 585 29.59 -14.01 7.78
C ARG A 585 30.54 -14.16 6.58
N PRO A 586 31.68 -14.85 6.74
CA PRO A 586 32.57 -15.20 5.63
C PRO A 586 31.84 -15.91 4.48
N THR A 587 32.45 -15.94 3.29
CA THR A 587 31.81 -16.57 2.11
C THR A 587 31.72 -18.09 2.21
N ALA A 588 32.54 -18.70 3.06
CA ALA A 588 32.47 -20.11 3.39
C ALA A 588 33.03 -20.37 4.80
N SER A 589 32.59 -21.46 5.43
CA SER A 589 33.20 -22.00 6.65
C SER A 589 34.55 -22.67 6.35
N PRO A 590 35.40 -22.94 7.37
CA PRO A 590 36.62 -23.74 7.22
C PRO A 590 36.38 -25.12 6.60
N ALA A 591 35.25 -25.77 6.89
CA ALA A 591 34.87 -27.04 6.26
C ALA A 591 34.16 -26.88 4.89
N GLY A 592 34.07 -25.66 4.36
CA GLY A 592 33.55 -25.39 3.01
C GLY A 592 32.03 -25.24 2.93
N ARG A 593 31.31 -25.02 4.04
CA ARG A 593 29.88 -24.67 4.00
C ARG A 593 29.73 -23.30 3.35
N ALA A 594 29.02 -23.23 2.24
CA ALA A 594 28.85 -21.99 1.49
C ALA A 594 27.91 -21.03 2.22
N HIS A 595 28.23 -19.73 2.17
CA HIS A 595 27.32 -18.68 2.60
C HIS A 595 25.98 -18.80 1.84
N PRO A 596 24.82 -18.60 2.49
CA PRO A 596 23.51 -18.75 1.84
C PRO A 596 23.23 -17.81 0.65
N ALA A 597 24.12 -16.85 0.38
CA ALA A 597 24.06 -15.93 -0.74
C ALA A 597 24.90 -16.39 -1.95
N ALA A 598 25.75 -17.41 -1.77
CA ALA A 598 26.53 -17.99 -2.85
C ALA A 598 25.61 -18.64 -3.90
N GLY A 599 25.84 -18.32 -5.17
CA GLY A 599 25.08 -18.88 -6.29
C GLY A 599 23.61 -18.46 -6.34
N ARG A 600 23.19 -17.42 -5.60
CA ARG A 600 21.81 -16.93 -5.65
C ARG A 600 21.44 -16.46 -7.07
N PRO A 601 20.16 -16.67 -7.48
CA PRO A 601 19.66 -16.07 -8.71
C PRO A 601 19.71 -14.54 -8.60
N PRO A 602 19.72 -13.84 -9.73
CA PRO A 602 19.68 -12.39 -9.72
C PRO A 602 18.45 -11.85 -8.98
N PRO A 603 18.52 -10.63 -8.43
CA PRO A 603 17.38 -9.99 -7.78
C PRO A 603 16.16 -9.96 -8.69
N ASN A 604 14.98 -10.21 -8.12
CA ASN A 604 13.73 -10.05 -8.84
C ASN A 604 13.13 -8.67 -8.55
N VAL A 605 12.81 -7.93 -9.61
CA VAL A 605 12.10 -6.65 -9.53
C VAL A 605 10.85 -6.78 -10.38
N CYS A 606 9.68 -6.56 -9.76
CA CYS A 606 8.36 -6.77 -10.38
C CYS A 606 8.28 -8.15 -11.09
N GLY A 607 8.60 -9.22 -10.35
CA GLY A 607 8.55 -10.60 -10.83
C GLY A 607 9.58 -10.98 -11.91
N ARG A 608 10.54 -10.10 -12.24
CA ARG A 608 11.53 -10.33 -13.29
C ARG A 608 12.96 -10.36 -12.75
N PRO A 609 13.78 -11.35 -13.16
CA PRO A 609 15.19 -11.37 -12.80
C PRO A 609 15.92 -10.19 -13.42
N GLN A 610 16.80 -9.56 -12.63
CA GLN A 610 17.65 -8.43 -13.00
C GLN A 610 19.11 -8.88 -13.04
N PRO A 611 19.56 -9.58 -14.10
CA PRO A 611 20.90 -10.17 -14.15
C PRO A 611 22.04 -9.16 -14.11
N ARG A 612 21.78 -7.87 -14.37
CA ARG A 612 22.80 -6.81 -14.27
C ARG A 612 22.75 -6.05 -12.96
N SER A 613 21.71 -6.26 -12.16
CA SER A 613 21.58 -5.67 -10.84
C SER A 613 22.18 -6.57 -9.76
N CYS A 614 22.79 -5.94 -8.76
CA CYS A 614 23.15 -6.59 -7.51
C CYS A 614 22.22 -6.21 -6.35
N GLY A 615 21.05 -5.62 -6.64
CA GLY A 615 20.08 -5.14 -5.65
C GLY A 615 20.13 -3.63 -5.45
N GLU A 616 20.51 -2.86 -6.48
CA GLU A 616 20.45 -1.41 -6.45
C GLU A 616 19.04 -0.90 -6.17
N HIS A 617 18.94 0.09 -5.30
CA HIS A 617 17.68 0.71 -4.93
C HIS A 617 17.88 2.17 -4.53
N PHE A 618 16.77 2.90 -4.49
CA PHE A 618 16.63 4.13 -3.72
C PHE A 618 15.89 3.82 -2.42
N ASP A 619 16.19 4.58 -1.38
CA ASP A 619 15.44 4.58 -0.12
C ASP A 619 14.52 5.82 -0.02
N GLN A 620 14.09 6.32 -1.18
CA GLN A 620 13.16 7.42 -1.30
C GLN A 620 12.15 7.14 -2.42
N GLY A 621 10.86 7.29 -2.11
CA GLY A 621 9.78 7.13 -3.07
C GLY A 621 9.58 8.33 -4.01
N ALA A 622 8.70 8.20 -5.00
CA ALA A 622 8.40 9.23 -5.99
C ALA A 622 7.57 10.41 -5.44
N ALA A 623 7.01 10.27 -4.24
CA ALA A 623 6.28 11.34 -3.56
C ALA A 623 7.21 12.41 -2.97
N GLU A 624 8.51 12.11 -2.87
CA GLU A 624 9.51 12.94 -2.25
C GLU A 624 10.57 13.36 -3.27
N ALA A 625 10.89 14.65 -3.32
CA ALA A 625 11.86 15.19 -4.26
C ALA A 625 13.10 15.75 -3.54
N GLY A 626 14.28 15.49 -4.11
CA GLY A 626 15.55 15.97 -3.56
C GLY A 626 15.90 15.37 -2.20
N LEU A 627 16.78 16.03 -1.47
CA LEU A 627 17.36 15.52 -0.22
C LEU A 627 16.35 15.54 0.92
N GLN A 628 15.83 14.35 1.27
CA GLN A 628 14.95 14.17 2.43
C GLN A 628 15.68 13.58 3.65
N PHE A 629 16.57 12.60 3.44
CA PHE A 629 17.33 11.97 4.52
C PHE A 629 18.80 11.84 4.19
N VAL A 630 19.64 11.96 5.22
CA VAL A 630 21.05 11.56 5.18
C VAL A 630 21.21 10.31 6.03
N GLN A 631 21.40 9.19 5.35
CA GLN A 631 21.67 7.90 5.98
C GLN A 631 23.16 7.75 6.28
N SER A 632 23.49 6.85 7.20
CA SER A 632 24.86 6.52 7.54
C SER A 632 25.09 5.03 7.74
N ALA A 633 26.31 4.61 7.40
CA ALA A 633 26.81 3.25 7.52
C ALA A 633 28.16 3.34 8.20
N THR A 634 28.23 2.87 9.44
CA THR A 634 29.45 2.83 10.22
C THR A 634 30.16 1.51 9.98
N ALA A 635 31.39 1.55 9.48
CA ALA A 635 32.20 0.36 9.25
C ALA A 635 32.84 -0.11 10.56
N LEU A 636 32.35 -1.22 11.12
CA LEU A 636 32.90 -1.81 12.34
C LEU A 636 34.04 -2.80 12.05
N THR A 637 34.22 -3.16 10.78
CA THR A 637 35.35 -3.93 10.25
C THR A 637 35.91 -3.26 9.01
N ASP A 638 37.17 -3.57 8.67
CA ASP A 638 37.77 -3.14 7.41
C ASP A 638 37.03 -3.78 6.20
N GLN A 639 36.87 -3.04 5.11
CA GLN A 639 36.18 -3.46 3.89
C GLN A 639 36.96 -2.98 2.66
N ALA A 640 37.60 -3.91 1.97
CA ALA A 640 38.26 -3.67 0.69
C ALA A 640 37.25 -3.57 -0.46
N ALA A 641 37.72 -3.19 -1.65
CA ALA A 641 36.85 -3.08 -2.83
C ALA A 641 36.34 -4.45 -3.29
N GLU A 642 37.13 -5.49 -3.06
CA GLU A 642 36.83 -6.88 -3.39
C GLU A 642 35.89 -7.53 -2.37
N ASP A 643 35.75 -6.93 -1.19
CA ASP A 643 34.80 -7.37 -0.17
C ASP A 643 33.36 -6.98 -0.53
N ALA A 644 32.41 -7.41 0.30
CA ALA A 644 31.01 -7.05 0.18
C ALA A 644 30.72 -5.59 0.64
N CYS A 645 31.40 -4.59 0.06
CA CYS A 645 31.35 -3.20 0.51
C CYS A 645 30.09 -2.45 0.04
N PHE A 646 29.91 -1.23 0.55
CA PHE A 646 28.88 -0.31 0.05
C PHE A 646 29.18 0.06 -1.41
N GLN A 647 28.17 -0.05 -2.28
CA GLN A 647 28.23 0.40 -3.67
C GLN A 647 27.17 1.46 -3.89
N CYS A 648 27.54 2.54 -4.57
CA CYS A 648 26.60 3.56 -5.00
C CYS A 648 26.82 3.97 -6.45
N TRP A 649 25.90 4.75 -7.01
CA TRP A 649 26.03 5.40 -8.30
C TRP A 649 26.16 6.90 -8.08
N PRO A 650 27.39 7.45 -7.97
CA PRO A 650 27.57 8.86 -7.67
C PRO A 650 26.80 9.75 -8.66
N GLY A 651 26.05 10.71 -8.15
CA GLY A 651 25.22 11.62 -8.96
C GLY A 651 23.85 11.09 -9.38
N SER A 652 23.51 9.83 -9.07
CA SER A 652 22.23 9.21 -9.49
C SER A 652 20.99 9.85 -8.86
N HIS A 653 21.13 10.58 -7.74
CA HIS A 653 20.05 11.34 -7.12
C HIS A 653 19.44 12.40 -8.05
N ALA A 654 20.20 12.93 -9.00
CA ALA A 654 19.69 13.85 -10.01
C ALA A 654 18.68 13.19 -10.98
N LEU A 655 18.73 11.86 -11.13
CA LEU A 655 17.84 11.09 -12.01
C LEU A 655 16.71 10.39 -11.26
N HIS A 656 16.69 10.46 -9.92
CA HIS A 656 15.66 9.84 -9.10
C HIS A 656 14.24 10.16 -9.59
N PRO A 657 13.82 11.44 -9.76
CA PRO A 657 12.45 11.75 -10.19
C PRO A 657 12.07 11.12 -11.53
N ALA A 658 13.01 11.02 -12.48
CA ALA A 658 12.77 10.42 -13.78
C ALA A 658 12.69 8.89 -13.74
N LEU A 659 13.45 8.24 -12.85
CA LEU A 659 13.53 6.78 -12.75
C LEU A 659 12.40 6.18 -11.89
N VAL A 660 11.93 6.93 -10.89
CA VAL A 660 10.87 6.48 -9.98
C VAL A 660 9.51 7.06 -10.32
N GLY A 661 9.49 8.23 -10.97
CA GLY A 661 8.29 8.98 -11.32
C GLY A 661 7.30 8.15 -12.13
N GLY A 662 6.10 8.02 -11.60
CA GLY A 662 5.00 7.34 -12.28
C GLY A 662 5.07 5.81 -12.34
N THR A 663 6.06 5.21 -11.69
CA THR A 663 6.20 3.76 -11.60
C THR A 663 5.45 3.20 -10.40
N TRP A 664 4.98 1.95 -10.47
CA TRP A 664 4.35 1.28 -9.32
C TRP A 664 5.33 1.14 -8.14
N ARG A 665 6.58 0.77 -8.42
CA ARG A 665 7.66 0.65 -7.43
C ARG A 665 7.96 1.97 -6.71
N GLY A 666 7.82 3.11 -7.40
CA GLY A 666 8.02 4.45 -6.82
C GLY A 666 6.98 4.85 -5.77
N ARG A 667 5.92 4.05 -5.54
CA ARG A 667 4.98 4.25 -4.43
C ARG A 667 5.54 3.80 -3.08
N SER A 668 6.56 2.95 -3.10
CA SER A 668 7.30 2.52 -1.92
C SER A 668 8.44 3.50 -1.61
N GLN A 669 8.85 3.59 -0.35
CA GLN A 669 10.09 4.29 0.02
C GLN A 669 11.33 3.48 -0.40
N TRP A 670 11.26 2.15 -0.33
CA TRP A 670 12.28 1.29 -0.91
C TRP A 670 11.95 1.00 -2.38
N VAL A 671 12.71 1.59 -3.30
CA VAL A 671 12.47 1.51 -4.75
C VAL A 671 13.58 0.70 -5.43
N PRO A 672 13.36 -0.60 -5.73
CA PRO A 672 14.36 -1.41 -6.41
C PRO A 672 14.53 -0.98 -7.87
N LEU A 673 15.77 -0.92 -8.33
CA LEU A 673 16.12 -0.56 -9.70
C LEU A 673 16.13 -1.78 -10.61
N THR A 674 15.60 -1.59 -11.81
CA THR A 674 15.62 -2.57 -12.89
C THR A 674 16.89 -2.42 -13.72
N ASP A 675 17.25 -3.46 -14.48
CA ASP A 675 18.32 -3.42 -15.48
C ASP A 675 18.13 -2.28 -16.50
N ALA A 676 16.88 -1.87 -16.77
CA ALA A 676 16.57 -0.73 -17.62
C ALA A 676 16.92 0.60 -16.94
N ASP A 677 16.65 0.73 -15.64
CA ASP A 677 17.04 1.92 -14.87
C ASP A 677 18.57 2.01 -14.77
N LEU A 678 19.26 0.87 -14.54
CA LEU A 678 20.73 0.82 -14.56
C LEU A 678 21.30 1.13 -15.95
N ALA A 679 20.59 0.82 -17.02
CA ALA A 679 20.98 1.23 -18.37
C ALA A 679 20.78 2.74 -18.58
N ALA A 680 19.71 3.33 -18.05
CA ALA A 680 19.47 4.76 -18.08
C ALA A 680 20.55 5.54 -17.30
N LEU A 681 20.96 5.07 -16.12
CA LEU A 681 22.07 5.65 -15.37
C LEU A 681 23.37 5.65 -16.18
N ARG A 682 23.70 4.53 -16.86
CA ARG A 682 24.87 4.45 -17.75
C ARG A 682 24.77 5.37 -18.95
N ALA A 683 23.58 5.48 -19.56
CA ALA A 683 23.33 6.39 -20.68
C ALA A 683 23.52 7.87 -20.27
N ALA A 684 23.28 8.20 -19.01
CA ALA A 684 23.57 9.50 -18.43
C ALA A 684 25.04 9.70 -18.01
N GLY A 685 25.93 8.75 -18.33
CA GLY A 685 27.37 8.82 -18.02
C GLY A 685 27.73 8.40 -16.60
N LEU A 686 26.80 7.84 -15.83
CA LEU A 686 27.04 7.39 -14.46
C LEU A 686 27.52 5.93 -14.44
N SER A 687 28.30 5.58 -13.41
CA SER A 687 28.80 4.23 -13.22
C SER A 687 28.77 3.83 -11.75
N PRO A 688 28.57 2.54 -11.43
CA PRO A 688 28.58 2.08 -10.05
C PRO A 688 30.00 2.18 -9.49
N ARG A 689 30.11 2.56 -8.22
CA ARG A 689 31.35 2.68 -7.48
C ARG A 689 31.25 1.92 -6.16
N ARG A 690 32.19 1.01 -5.96
CA ARG A 690 32.47 0.38 -4.67
C ARG A 690 33.25 1.33 -3.78
N VAL A 691 32.88 1.42 -2.51
CA VAL A 691 33.43 2.38 -1.55
C VAL A 691 34.18 1.62 -0.45
N PRO A 692 35.51 1.45 -0.58
CA PRO A 692 36.31 0.81 0.46
C PRO A 692 36.46 1.71 1.69
N VAL A 693 36.35 1.09 2.86
CA VAL A 693 36.35 1.75 4.15
C VAL A 693 37.21 0.99 5.15
N SER A 694 37.92 1.73 6.00
CA SER A 694 38.60 1.17 7.14
C SER A 694 37.63 1.08 8.32
N ARG A 695 37.92 0.17 9.24
CA ARG A 695 37.26 0.12 10.54
C ARG A 695 37.28 1.51 11.20
N GLY A 696 36.11 1.97 11.61
CA GLY A 696 35.87 3.27 12.24
C GLY A 696 35.48 4.38 11.27
N ASP A 697 35.49 4.12 9.96
CA ASP A 697 34.96 5.05 8.98
C ASP A 697 33.42 5.06 8.96
N VAL A 698 32.84 6.19 8.56
CA VAL A 698 31.39 6.37 8.39
C VAL A 698 31.11 6.87 6.98
N ILE A 699 30.24 6.19 6.25
CA ILE A 699 29.72 6.66 4.97
C ILE A 699 28.42 7.40 5.25
N LEU A 700 28.26 8.61 4.71
CA LEU A 700 27.00 9.34 4.65
C LEU A 700 26.47 9.31 3.21
N TRP A 701 25.17 9.10 3.01
CA TRP A 701 24.56 9.21 1.68
C TRP A 701 23.13 9.72 1.74
N ARG A 702 22.66 10.23 0.61
CA ARG A 702 21.27 10.69 0.44
C ARG A 702 20.33 9.51 0.25
N SER A 703 19.12 9.58 0.79
CA SER A 703 18.05 8.58 0.54
C SER A 703 17.70 8.38 -0.94
N ASP A 704 17.85 9.44 -1.76
CA ASP A 704 17.64 9.43 -3.20
C ASP A 704 18.90 9.03 -4.01
N LEU A 705 19.98 8.56 -3.39
CA LEU A 705 21.14 8.00 -4.11
C LEU A 705 20.92 6.52 -4.42
N ALA A 706 21.14 6.08 -5.66
CA ALA A 706 21.06 4.67 -6.01
C ALA A 706 22.25 3.92 -5.40
N HIS A 707 21.96 2.91 -4.58
CA HIS A 707 22.98 2.18 -3.84
C HIS A 707 22.60 0.72 -3.59
N ALA A 708 23.57 -0.09 -3.19
CA ALA A 708 23.43 -1.50 -2.86
C ALA A 708 24.54 -1.97 -1.90
N ALA A 709 24.28 -3.08 -1.21
CA ALA A 709 25.36 -3.90 -0.65
C ALA A 709 25.96 -4.73 -1.78
N ALA A 710 27.17 -4.39 -2.23
CA ALA A 710 27.81 -5.12 -3.31
C ALA A 710 28.12 -6.56 -2.87
N PRO A 711 27.89 -7.59 -3.70
CA PRO A 711 28.38 -8.92 -3.41
C PRO A 711 29.91 -8.92 -3.38
N PRO A 712 30.56 -9.81 -2.63
CA PRO A 712 32.01 -9.89 -2.66
C PRO A 712 32.48 -10.32 -4.06
N ALA A 713 33.56 -9.70 -4.54
CA ALA A 713 34.17 -10.02 -5.83
C ALA A 713 35.09 -11.26 -5.76
N ALA A 714 35.49 -11.65 -4.55
CA ALA A 714 36.32 -12.82 -4.25
C ALA A 714 35.84 -13.53 -2.97
N GLU A 715 36.49 -14.64 -2.61
CA GLU A 715 36.28 -15.29 -1.31
C GLU A 715 36.69 -14.35 -0.17
N CYS A 716 35.78 -14.10 0.77
CA CYS A 716 36.05 -13.30 1.98
C CYS A 716 36.13 -14.24 3.18
N ARG A 717 37.24 -14.17 3.94
CA ARG A 717 37.45 -14.96 5.18
C ARG A 717 37.14 -14.20 6.46
N THR A 718 36.86 -12.91 6.34
CA THR A 718 36.55 -12.01 7.44
C THR A 718 35.06 -11.67 7.45
N PHE A 719 34.58 -11.22 8.61
CA PHE A 719 33.25 -10.64 8.72
C PHE A 719 33.20 -9.25 8.11
N ARG A 720 32.02 -8.89 7.61
CA ARG A 720 31.66 -7.48 7.41
C ARG A 720 30.60 -7.08 8.43
N ALA A 721 30.95 -6.14 9.29
CA ALA A 721 30.03 -5.56 10.27
C ALA A 721 29.78 -4.08 9.96
N VAL A 722 28.50 -3.72 9.80
CA VAL A 722 28.05 -2.36 9.53
C VAL A 722 26.80 -2.05 10.34
N ALA A 723 26.84 -0.94 11.08
CA ALA A 723 25.69 -0.40 11.78
C ALA A 723 25.09 0.76 10.99
N TYR A 724 23.76 0.77 10.87
CA TYR A 724 23.03 1.84 10.17
C TYR A 724 22.44 2.84 11.16
N ALA A 725 22.47 4.10 10.76
CA ALA A 725 21.79 5.17 11.48
C ALA A 725 21.49 6.32 10.53
N SER A 726 20.45 7.05 10.83
CA SER A 726 20.07 8.30 10.19
C SER A 726 19.64 9.23 11.32
N MET A 727 20.00 10.51 11.23
CA MET A 727 19.59 11.49 12.21
C MET A 727 19.13 12.77 11.53
N ARG A 728 18.29 13.52 12.24
CA ARG A 728 17.89 14.87 11.82
C ARG A 728 17.63 15.76 13.03
N PRO A 729 17.61 17.08 12.85
CA PRO A 729 17.21 18.01 13.89
C PRO A 729 15.89 17.59 14.53
N ALA A 730 15.86 17.50 15.87
CA ALA A 730 14.69 17.08 16.63
C ALA A 730 13.46 17.96 16.36
N SER A 731 13.70 19.24 16.03
CA SER A 731 12.67 20.20 15.62
C SER A 731 11.89 19.81 14.36
N MET A 732 12.40 18.86 13.57
CA MET A 732 11.72 18.37 12.38
C MET A 732 10.88 17.11 12.63
N THR A 733 10.88 16.57 13.86
CA THR A 733 9.98 15.48 14.23
C THR A 733 8.65 16.07 14.65
N PRO A 734 7.54 15.72 13.97
CA PRO A 734 6.22 16.20 14.36
C PRO A 734 5.87 15.74 15.78
N ARG A 735 5.17 16.59 16.54
CA ARG A 735 4.82 16.32 17.94
C ARG A 735 4.02 15.02 18.10
N ARG A 736 3.11 14.72 17.16
CA ARG A 736 2.30 13.50 17.13
C ARG A 736 3.12 12.20 17.16
N VAL A 737 4.35 12.23 16.66
CA VAL A 737 5.24 11.05 16.58
C VAL A 737 5.80 10.66 17.96
N ALA A 738 5.75 11.55 18.96
CA ALA A 738 6.26 11.27 20.30
C ALA A 738 5.59 10.05 20.96
N ARG A 739 4.27 9.88 20.79
CA ARG A 739 3.54 8.72 21.35
C ARG A 739 3.99 7.41 20.70
N LEU A 740 4.10 7.39 19.37
CA LEU A 740 4.61 6.23 18.62
C LEU A 740 6.05 5.88 19.01
N LYS A 741 6.88 6.88 19.34
CA LYS A 741 8.24 6.65 19.83
C LYS A 741 8.28 5.91 21.16
N VAL A 742 7.36 6.24 22.07
CA VAL A 742 7.21 5.54 23.36
C VAL A 742 6.74 4.11 23.15
N GLU A 743 5.77 3.88 22.26
CA GLU A 743 5.30 2.52 21.93
C GLU A 743 6.42 1.67 21.31
N ALA A 744 7.17 2.24 20.37
CA ALA A 744 8.32 1.57 19.76
C ALA A 744 9.38 1.19 20.80
N TYR A 745 9.58 2.02 21.83
CA TYR A 745 10.49 1.73 22.94
C TYR A 745 9.99 0.58 23.82
N GLN A 746 8.72 0.63 24.23
CA GLN A 746 8.11 -0.39 25.09
C GLN A 746 8.10 -1.77 24.45
N THR A 747 7.90 -1.83 23.13
CA THR A 747 7.86 -3.08 22.34
C THR A 747 9.22 -3.43 21.72
N ALA A 748 10.22 -2.57 21.89
CA ALA A 748 11.52 -2.65 21.19
C ALA A 748 11.38 -2.83 19.65
N ALA A 749 10.35 -2.20 19.06
CA ALA A 749 10.09 -2.23 17.63
C ALA A 749 11.28 -1.61 16.86
N THR A 750 11.69 -2.30 15.79
CA THR A 750 12.78 -1.84 14.92
C THR A 750 12.20 -1.08 13.73
N GLY A 751 12.75 0.10 13.45
CA GLY A 751 12.25 1.00 12.42
C GLY A 751 13.18 1.16 11.22
N ASP A 752 12.76 2.00 10.28
CA ASP A 752 13.53 2.37 9.09
C ASP A 752 14.46 3.58 9.33
N HIS A 753 15.07 4.09 8.25
CA HIS A 753 15.99 5.22 8.27
C HIS A 753 15.34 6.59 8.52
N ASN A 754 14.04 6.67 8.82
CA ASN A 754 13.34 7.91 9.06
C ASN A 754 13.21 8.22 10.56
N PRO A 755 14.12 9.03 11.16
CA PRO A 755 14.05 9.39 12.58
C PRO A 755 12.81 10.19 13.00
N SER A 756 12.05 10.77 12.06
CA SER A 756 10.86 11.59 12.35
C SER A 756 9.55 10.86 12.09
N ARG A 757 9.57 9.58 11.73
CA ARG A 757 8.38 8.73 11.66
C ARG A 757 8.63 7.45 12.45
N GLU A 758 7.56 6.71 12.71
CA GLU A 758 7.63 5.40 13.35
C GLU A 758 6.93 4.40 12.44
N HIS A 759 7.68 3.89 11.47
CA HIS A 759 7.31 2.71 10.68
C HIS A 759 8.11 1.53 11.18
N TRP A 760 7.44 0.43 11.50
CA TRP A 760 8.09 -0.75 12.09
C TRP A 760 8.06 -1.92 11.13
N HIS A 761 9.13 -2.72 11.17
CA HIS A 761 9.15 -3.97 10.43
C HIS A 761 8.19 -4.98 11.08
N ALA A 762 7.35 -5.61 10.25
CA ALA A 762 6.48 -6.68 10.70
C ALA A 762 7.32 -7.81 11.35
N PRO A 763 6.82 -8.44 12.43
CA PRO A 763 7.53 -9.55 13.05
C PRO A 763 7.69 -10.72 12.06
N PRO A 764 8.81 -11.45 12.10
CA PRO A 764 9.02 -12.60 11.23
C PRO A 764 7.96 -13.68 11.49
N ALA A 765 7.58 -14.42 10.45
CA ALA A 765 6.60 -15.50 10.56
C ALA A 765 7.06 -16.56 11.60
N ALA A 766 6.14 -16.95 12.50
CA ALA A 766 6.38 -18.00 13.47
C ALA A 766 6.52 -19.39 12.80
N ALA A 767 7.09 -20.36 13.52
CA ALA A 767 7.07 -21.75 13.07
C ALA A 767 5.63 -22.27 12.95
N SER A 768 5.43 -23.39 12.25
CA SER A 768 4.11 -23.98 12.02
C SER A 768 3.35 -24.37 13.29
N ASP A 769 4.08 -24.53 14.41
CA ASP A 769 3.54 -24.82 15.75
C ASP A 769 3.32 -23.55 16.61
N GLY A 770 3.55 -22.36 16.04
CA GLY A 770 3.40 -21.08 16.72
C GLY A 770 4.60 -20.68 17.60
N THR A 771 5.64 -21.51 17.69
CA THR A 771 6.85 -21.16 18.46
C THR A 771 7.69 -20.12 17.70
N PRO A 772 8.19 -19.06 18.38
CA PRO A 772 9.15 -18.15 17.77
C PRO A 772 10.44 -18.90 17.46
N ARG A 773 10.88 -18.85 16.20
CA ARG A 773 12.12 -19.50 15.76
C ARG A 773 13.37 -18.93 16.43
N PHE A 774 13.34 -17.64 16.76
CA PHE A 774 14.43 -16.92 17.40
C PHE A 774 13.91 -16.20 18.63
N ALA A 775 14.77 -16.06 19.65
CA ALA A 775 14.47 -15.30 20.85
C ALA A 775 14.41 -13.80 20.56
N HIS A 776 13.85 -13.03 21.49
CA HIS A 776 13.90 -11.56 21.45
C HIS A 776 15.08 -11.07 22.30
N PHE A 777 15.91 -10.16 21.78
CA PHE A 777 17.10 -9.70 22.52
C PHE A 777 16.76 -8.97 23.83
N PHE A 778 15.63 -8.27 23.83
CA PHE A 778 15.07 -7.54 24.98
C PHE A 778 13.87 -8.28 25.59
N ALA A 779 13.98 -9.59 25.79
CA ALA A 779 12.86 -10.41 26.32
C ALA A 779 12.46 -10.02 27.76
N ASP A 780 13.40 -9.50 28.55
CA ASP A 780 13.21 -9.16 29.97
C ASP A 780 12.66 -7.74 30.19
N GLY A 781 12.31 -7.02 29.13
CA GLY A 781 11.81 -5.64 29.18
C GLY A 781 12.53 -4.70 28.22
N PRO A 782 12.07 -3.44 28.09
CA PRO A 782 12.61 -2.50 27.12
C PRO A 782 14.09 -2.16 27.36
N PRO A 783 14.81 -1.68 26.34
CA PRO A 783 16.23 -1.32 26.45
C PRO A 783 16.48 -0.32 27.58
N LYS A 784 17.55 -0.48 28.36
CA LYS A 784 17.94 0.54 29.35
C LYS A 784 18.69 1.67 28.65
N LEU A 785 18.17 2.89 28.77
CA LEU A 785 18.69 4.06 28.04
C LEU A 785 19.29 5.09 28.99
N THR A 786 20.40 5.70 28.57
CA THR A 786 20.88 6.95 29.19
C THR A 786 19.92 8.10 28.87
N ALA A 787 19.97 9.19 29.63
CA ALA A 787 19.20 10.40 29.31
C ALA A 787 19.46 10.87 27.87
N ARG A 788 20.72 10.83 27.43
CA ARG A 788 21.12 11.22 26.08
C ARG A 788 20.55 10.29 25.01
N GLN A 789 20.50 8.98 25.26
CA GLN A 789 19.87 8.02 24.35
C GLN A 789 18.36 8.23 24.29
N ALA A 790 17.72 8.51 25.42
CA ALA A 790 16.29 8.80 25.46
C ALA A 790 15.95 10.06 24.64
N GLU A 791 16.78 11.11 24.70
CA GLU A 791 16.67 12.29 23.83
C GLU A 791 16.83 11.91 22.34
N LEU A 792 17.87 11.15 21.98
CA LEU A 792 18.10 10.73 20.59
C LEU A 792 16.96 9.85 20.05
N CYS A 793 16.37 9.00 20.90
CA CYS A 793 15.21 8.20 20.53
C CYS A 793 13.91 9.01 20.46
N GLY A 794 13.92 10.27 20.91
CA GLY A 794 12.78 11.17 21.00
C GLY A 794 11.76 10.78 22.07
N LEU A 795 12.23 10.12 23.14
CA LEU A 795 11.44 9.78 24.32
C LEU A 795 11.41 10.91 25.35
N VAL A 796 12.42 11.78 25.31
CA VAL A 796 12.54 12.96 26.18
C VAL A 796 12.79 14.18 25.31
N ALA A 797 12.12 15.29 25.63
CA ALA A 797 12.29 16.55 24.92
C ALA A 797 13.61 17.24 25.27
N TYR A 798 14.18 17.94 24.30
CA TYR A 798 15.33 18.81 24.50
C TYR A 798 14.93 20.11 25.22
N GLU A 799 15.70 20.50 26.24
CA GLU A 799 15.48 21.78 26.94
C GLU A 799 15.63 22.97 25.97
N GLY A 800 14.65 23.88 25.99
CA GLY A 800 14.65 25.09 25.16
C GLY A 800 14.15 24.92 23.71
N VAL A 801 13.79 23.70 23.29
CA VAL A 801 13.22 23.43 21.95
C VAL A 801 11.68 23.51 21.93
N THR A 802 11.04 23.70 23.09
CA THR A 802 9.57 23.86 23.21
C THR A 802 9.19 24.94 24.23
N LYS A 803 8.60 26.07 23.77
CA LYS A 803 7.68 26.83 24.61
C LYS A 803 6.35 26.07 24.64
N GLY A 804 5.91 25.66 25.84
CA GLY A 804 4.55 25.17 26.11
C GLY A 804 4.38 23.65 26.15
N VAL A 805 5.05 22.95 27.08
CA VAL A 805 4.79 21.52 27.37
C VAL A 805 4.13 21.43 28.75
N GLY A 806 2.93 20.82 28.81
CA GLY A 806 2.30 20.33 30.06
C GLY A 806 3.13 19.22 30.71
N PRO A 807 2.82 18.79 31.94
CA PRO A 807 3.82 18.44 32.95
C PRO A 807 4.80 17.35 32.50
N ALA A 808 6.09 17.66 32.69
CA ALA A 808 7.23 16.80 32.43
C ALA A 808 7.15 15.49 33.23
N VAL A 809 7.54 14.38 32.58
CA VAL A 809 8.01 13.21 33.33
C VAL A 809 9.31 13.60 34.01
N ASN A 810 9.29 13.56 35.34
CA ASN A 810 10.29 14.13 36.21
C ASN A 810 11.65 13.45 36.04
N ARG A 811 12.73 14.24 35.93
CA ARG A 811 14.12 13.78 35.69
C ARG A 811 14.73 12.95 36.85
N ASP A 812 14.03 12.81 37.97
CA ASP A 812 14.53 12.21 39.20
C ASP A 812 14.08 10.75 39.46
N THR A 813 13.58 10.05 38.43
CA THR A 813 13.26 8.62 38.58
C THR A 813 14.41 7.79 38.02
N PRO A 814 15.15 7.01 38.82
CA PRO A 814 16.09 6.05 38.28
C PRO A 814 15.28 4.88 37.68
N THR A 815 15.36 4.70 36.36
CA THR A 815 14.89 3.50 35.65
C THR A 815 16.03 2.81 34.92
#